data_AF-A0A959FE52-F1
#
_entry.id   AF-A0A959FE52-F1
#
_cell.length_a   1.000
_cell.length_b   1.000
_cell.length_c   1.000
_cell.angle_alpha   90.00
_cell.angle_beta   90.00
_cell.angle_gamma   90.00
#
_symmetry.space_group_name_H-M   'P 1'
#
loop_
_entity.id
_entity.type
_entity.pdbx_description
1 polymer ?
#
loop_
_entity_poly.entity_id
_entity_poly.type
_entity_poly.pdbx_seq_one_letter_code
_entity_poly.pdbx_strand_id
1 'polypeptide(L)'
;YYLYVESDLPNYSYKNGALEGPCFDLTQLAAATFRFHYHLYGADMGQLQVQARLEGESTWNTLWSKGGDQGNYWFLAEVDLTAYLGQTVQLRFYATTSDGPQGDMAVDLLELNSTPVTYTAGCGAGAISTFPYYQSFETDWGLWSERTSPSMWQRNQGATPSGSTGPSGAQSGTWYAFTEASSSNYPHKTGILESPCFDLSLAVSAYFQFYYHMYSGYASDPASMGEVRLEISTNGGNTWSSIWYKEGNQGDNWISETIDLSGYLGETIRLRFYRITGSQYFGDFAIDNLSLNVGLIDDTEDLVGQVIHPAVSSCAVSGYTNCCEPSLSGTNVANIIITAESVDGSNQVQTTSNGSGSYSANLPAGPVRIIPFANSSDWYNGLSTFDIVNLQKHVNRTELIDCPLRRIAGDVDNDGDLDGDDVQTLQDLILNIQTSLADVPNWRFVPKIYLQAETVHPDERFQADFWNLAAENSQGQDYPFRGKFHYDGQELAYNTTDNWMNGIFSWPHYPTAECPDDYWDLYIVKSGDINGSASPTGFSTTPPPQPFVAGNNPTLSTTAISNLPAQEGTPTIDSKKSSHLAKNGNKKYEIRIVASTPVPVEAYQLGLRFDPEVLELGKIKPNKESLALDEARNFGQSKQTGKEGYLRTIWVNDFRERADGLSMAEGLTLFAFEFKTNADLEFVRSAFRLDNAVMTGEFYGANGLIKDIDLQVFIE
;
A
#
# COMPACT_ATOMS: atom_id res chain seq x y z
N TYR A 1 2.19 -51.35 -1.26
CA TYR A 1 3.58 -51.74 -1.52
C TYR A 1 4.37 -50.52 -1.15
N TYR A 2 5.32 -50.61 -0.22
CA TYR A 2 6.08 -49.45 0.25
C TYR A 2 7.50 -49.46 -0.32
N LEU A 3 8.13 -48.28 -0.31
CA LEU A 3 9.54 -48.11 -0.57
C LEU A 3 10.28 -48.07 0.76
N TYR A 4 11.48 -48.62 0.82
CA TYR A 4 12.29 -48.57 2.04
C TYR A 4 13.77 -48.43 1.75
N VAL A 5 14.49 -47.90 2.74
CA VAL A 5 15.94 -47.87 2.81
C VAL A 5 16.35 -48.93 3.82
N GLU A 6 17.10 -49.92 3.33
CA GLU A 6 17.67 -51.00 4.14
C GLU A 6 18.88 -50.47 4.93
N SER A 7 18.93 -50.79 6.21
CA SER A 7 20.01 -50.40 7.12
C SER A 7 20.96 -51.55 7.47
N ASP A 8 20.75 -52.78 6.97
CA ASP A 8 21.68 -53.91 7.15
C ASP A 8 22.90 -53.87 6.18
N LEU A 9 23.86 -54.79 6.34
CA LEU A 9 25.07 -54.89 5.50
C LEU A 9 24.71 -54.97 4.00
N PRO A 10 25.31 -54.13 3.13
CA PRO A 10 26.41 -53.19 3.37
C PRO A 10 25.98 -51.70 3.57
N ASN A 11 24.72 -51.44 3.89
CA ASN A 11 24.09 -50.12 3.84
C ASN A 11 24.15 -49.31 5.15
N TYR A 12 24.79 -49.84 6.21
CA TYR A 12 25.35 -49.06 7.33
C TYR A 12 26.87 -48.83 7.14
N SER A 13 27.54 -47.84 7.76
CA SER A 13 27.07 -46.73 8.60
C SER A 13 27.14 -45.40 7.82
N TYR A 14 26.16 -44.51 8.02
CA TYR A 14 26.11 -43.16 7.42
C TYR A 14 26.06 -43.15 5.88
N LYS A 15 25.27 -44.05 5.30
CA LYS A 15 25.01 -44.06 3.85
C LYS A 15 23.84 -43.15 3.52
N ASN A 16 23.92 -42.51 2.36
CA ASN A 16 22.87 -41.65 1.85
C ASN A 16 22.12 -42.36 0.71
N GLY A 17 20.80 -42.36 0.79
CA GLY A 17 19.88 -42.75 -0.27
C GLY A 17 19.07 -41.55 -0.73
N ALA A 18 18.93 -41.36 -2.04
CA ALA A 18 18.07 -40.34 -2.60
C ALA A 18 17.09 -40.97 -3.59
N LEU A 19 15.82 -40.65 -3.45
CA LEU A 19 14.78 -40.97 -4.42
C LEU A 19 14.25 -39.66 -4.99
N GLU A 20 14.68 -39.34 -6.21
CA GLU A 20 14.23 -38.14 -6.92
C GLU A 20 12.94 -38.43 -7.69
N GLY A 21 11.94 -37.57 -7.48
CA GLY A 21 10.69 -37.59 -8.21
C GLY A 21 10.79 -36.86 -9.56
N PRO A 22 9.70 -36.87 -10.35
CA PRO A 22 9.60 -36.06 -11.54
C PRO A 22 9.55 -34.56 -11.19
N CYS A 23 9.70 -33.72 -12.19
CA CYS A 23 9.30 -32.32 -12.11
C CYS A 23 7.77 -32.24 -12.04
N PHE A 24 7.25 -31.50 -11.06
CA PHE A 24 5.83 -31.16 -10.93
C PHE A 24 5.63 -29.72 -11.42
N ASP A 25 4.77 -29.56 -12.42
CA ASP A 25 4.36 -28.25 -12.93
C ASP A 25 3.29 -27.68 -12.00
N LEU A 26 3.66 -26.67 -11.21
CA LEU A 26 2.75 -25.95 -10.31
C LEU A 26 2.30 -24.60 -10.90
N THR A 27 2.52 -24.37 -12.20
CA THR A 27 2.23 -23.07 -12.85
C THR A 27 0.73 -22.77 -12.95
N GLN A 28 -0.13 -23.79 -12.90
CA GLN A 28 -1.59 -23.69 -13.05
C GLN A 28 -2.34 -24.21 -11.81
N LEU A 29 -1.71 -24.16 -10.64
CA LEU A 29 -2.28 -24.62 -9.38
C LEU A 29 -2.48 -23.45 -8.42
N ALA A 30 -3.63 -23.42 -7.74
CA ALA A 30 -3.94 -22.40 -6.73
C ALA A 30 -3.41 -22.79 -5.34
N ALA A 31 -3.22 -24.09 -5.09
CA ALA A 31 -2.56 -24.63 -3.92
C ALA A 31 -1.95 -26.00 -4.27
N ALA A 32 -0.85 -26.34 -3.60
CA ALA A 32 -0.18 -27.62 -3.75
C ALA A 32 0.40 -28.09 -2.41
N THR A 33 0.13 -29.34 -2.06
CA THR A 33 0.64 -29.99 -0.84
C THR A 33 1.11 -31.39 -1.18
N PHE A 34 2.35 -31.71 -0.84
CA PHE A 34 2.87 -33.06 -0.99
C PHE A 34 2.67 -33.85 0.30
N ARG A 35 1.95 -34.95 0.23
CA ARG A 35 1.68 -35.80 1.40
C ARG A 35 2.18 -37.22 1.17
N PHE A 36 2.65 -37.84 2.24
CA PHE A 36 3.16 -39.22 2.21
C PHE A 36 3.06 -39.85 3.59
N HIS A 37 2.98 -41.17 3.64
CA HIS A 37 3.10 -41.93 4.88
C HIS A 37 4.56 -42.36 5.10
N TYR A 38 5.04 -42.32 6.33
CA TYR A 38 6.38 -42.77 6.72
C TYR A 38 6.36 -43.70 7.94
N HIS A 39 7.34 -44.57 8.04
CA HIS A 39 7.58 -45.47 9.17
C HIS A 39 9.08 -45.47 9.51
N LEU A 40 9.39 -45.20 10.79
CA LEU A 40 10.74 -45.03 11.34
C LEU A 40 10.79 -45.70 12.71
N TYR A 41 11.26 -46.94 12.79
CA TYR A 41 11.28 -47.73 14.02
C TYR A 41 12.57 -48.56 14.17
N GLY A 42 13.29 -48.32 15.27
CA GLY A 42 14.51 -49.04 15.60
C GLY A 42 15.51 -48.22 16.41
N ALA A 43 16.49 -48.88 17.03
CA ALA A 43 17.46 -48.21 17.89
C ALA A 43 18.48 -47.38 17.10
N ASP A 44 18.69 -47.72 15.82
CA ASP A 44 19.71 -47.14 14.95
C ASP A 44 19.05 -46.28 13.84
N MET A 45 17.94 -45.60 14.16
CA MET A 45 17.24 -44.79 13.16
C MET A 45 18.08 -43.63 12.65
N GLY A 46 18.15 -43.55 11.33
CA GLY A 46 18.73 -42.45 10.59
C GLY A 46 17.85 -41.19 10.51
N GLN A 47 18.10 -40.37 9.49
CA GLN A 47 17.31 -39.18 9.16
C GLN A 47 16.65 -39.34 7.80
N LEU A 48 15.35 -39.06 7.72
CA LEU A 48 14.57 -38.93 6.49
C LEU A 48 14.20 -37.47 6.26
N GLN A 49 14.35 -36.99 5.03
CA GLN A 49 14.02 -35.62 4.62
C GLN A 49 13.19 -35.61 3.34
N VAL A 50 12.34 -34.61 3.20
CA VAL A 50 11.79 -34.18 1.90
C VAL A 50 12.47 -32.87 1.53
N GLN A 51 13.02 -32.85 0.32
CA GLN A 51 13.70 -31.68 -0.22
C GLN A 51 13.10 -31.27 -1.56
N ALA A 52 13.18 -29.98 -1.86
CA ALA A 52 12.70 -29.39 -3.10
C ALA A 52 13.78 -28.51 -3.75
N ARG A 53 13.71 -28.41 -5.08
CA ARG A 53 14.47 -27.45 -5.88
C ARG A 53 13.67 -27.00 -7.08
N LEU A 54 14.00 -25.82 -7.61
CA LEU A 54 13.44 -25.41 -8.89
C LEU A 54 14.06 -26.19 -10.04
N GLU A 55 13.29 -26.35 -11.11
CA GLU A 55 13.78 -27.00 -12.32
C GLU A 55 15.04 -26.27 -12.86
N GLY A 56 16.12 -27.03 -13.01
CA GLY A 56 17.41 -26.51 -13.47
C GLY A 56 18.37 -26.04 -12.36
N GLU A 57 17.91 -25.95 -11.11
CA GLU A 57 18.78 -25.61 -9.99
C GLU A 57 19.60 -26.81 -9.47
N SER A 58 20.74 -26.52 -8.85
CA SER A 58 21.62 -27.54 -8.25
C SER A 58 21.45 -27.67 -6.73
N THR A 59 20.85 -26.67 -6.08
CA THR A 59 20.69 -26.62 -4.62
C THR A 59 19.35 -27.21 -4.21
N TRP A 60 19.36 -28.06 -3.17
CA TRP A 60 18.14 -28.65 -2.59
C TRP A 60 17.83 -28.00 -1.25
N ASN A 61 16.60 -27.52 -1.09
CA ASN A 61 16.08 -26.95 0.15
C ASN A 61 15.32 -28.02 0.94
N THR A 62 15.55 -28.12 2.25
CA THR A 62 14.83 -29.09 3.09
C THR A 62 13.51 -28.51 3.54
N LEU A 63 12.40 -29.14 3.15
CA LEU A 63 11.05 -28.74 3.51
C LEU A 63 10.53 -29.50 4.73
N TRP A 64 10.98 -30.73 4.92
CA TRP A 64 10.56 -31.59 6.02
C TRP A 64 11.68 -32.53 6.43
N SER A 65 11.78 -32.83 7.74
CA SER A 65 12.74 -33.80 8.26
C SER A 65 12.25 -34.49 9.53
N LYS A 66 12.50 -35.81 9.61
CA LYS A 66 12.37 -36.61 10.83
C LYS A 66 13.54 -37.58 10.97
N GLY A 67 13.87 -37.94 12.20
CA GLY A 67 14.87 -38.96 12.50
C GLY A 67 14.67 -39.53 13.90
N GLY A 68 15.43 -40.57 14.24
CA GLY A 68 15.23 -41.32 15.48
C GLY A 68 13.99 -42.21 15.45
N ASP A 69 13.82 -43.04 16.47
CA ASP A 69 12.65 -43.91 16.64
C ASP A 69 11.37 -43.07 16.80
N GLN A 70 10.41 -43.25 15.87
CA GLN A 70 9.09 -42.61 15.92
C GLN A 70 8.00 -43.57 16.43
N GLY A 71 8.37 -44.80 16.79
CA GLY A 71 7.46 -45.87 17.17
C GLY A 71 7.03 -46.72 15.98
N ASN A 72 6.55 -47.93 16.26
CA ASN A 72 6.16 -48.92 15.25
C ASN A 72 4.77 -48.65 14.64
N TYR A 73 4.61 -47.48 14.02
CA TYR A 73 3.38 -47.02 13.37
C TYR A 73 3.70 -46.24 12.09
N TRP A 74 2.75 -46.21 11.17
CA TRP A 74 2.79 -45.34 10.00
C TRP A 74 2.23 -43.97 10.36
N PHE A 75 2.94 -42.91 9.98
CA PHE A 75 2.56 -41.52 10.20
C PHE A 75 2.35 -40.80 8.88
N LEU A 76 1.33 -39.94 8.80
CA LEU A 76 1.15 -39.02 7.68
C LEU A 76 2.05 -37.79 7.86
N ALA A 77 2.75 -37.41 6.80
CA ALA A 77 3.42 -36.13 6.67
C ALA A 77 2.77 -35.31 5.55
N GLU A 78 2.62 -34.02 5.78
CA GLU A 78 2.17 -33.03 4.81
C GLU A 78 3.24 -31.96 4.67
N VAL A 79 3.63 -31.68 3.43
CA VAL A 79 4.69 -30.75 3.07
C VAL A 79 4.06 -29.67 2.20
N ASP A 80 4.07 -28.45 2.72
CA ASP A 80 3.58 -27.28 2.01
C ASP A 80 4.52 -26.89 0.86
N LEU A 81 3.94 -26.69 -0.33
CA LEU A 81 4.66 -26.26 -1.53
C LEU A 81 4.27 -24.84 -1.97
N THR A 82 3.63 -24.05 -1.11
CA THR A 82 3.16 -22.69 -1.42
C THR A 82 4.28 -21.80 -1.97
N ALA A 83 5.50 -21.91 -1.42
CA ALA A 83 6.68 -21.17 -1.89
C ALA A 83 7.13 -21.52 -3.33
N TYR A 84 6.57 -22.58 -3.92
CA TYR A 84 6.89 -23.11 -5.25
C TYR A 84 5.71 -22.99 -6.25
N LEU A 85 4.59 -22.36 -5.86
CA LEU A 85 3.48 -22.09 -6.78
C LEU A 85 3.92 -21.16 -7.92
N GLY A 86 3.36 -21.36 -9.12
CA GLY A 86 3.76 -20.61 -10.32
C GLY A 86 5.06 -21.10 -10.97
N GLN A 87 5.66 -22.19 -10.47
CA GLN A 87 6.97 -22.70 -10.91
C GLN A 87 6.95 -24.21 -11.14
N THR A 88 7.99 -24.74 -11.77
CA THR A 88 8.23 -26.19 -11.87
C THR A 88 9.17 -26.63 -10.76
N VAL A 89 8.72 -27.54 -9.90
CA VAL A 89 9.48 -28.01 -8.73
C VAL A 89 9.83 -29.50 -8.86
N GLN A 90 11.04 -29.87 -8.46
CA GLN A 90 11.41 -31.28 -8.29
C GLN A 90 11.49 -31.62 -6.80
N LEU A 91 10.88 -32.72 -6.39
CA LEU A 91 10.93 -33.23 -5.02
C LEU A 91 11.82 -34.45 -4.91
N ARG A 92 12.48 -34.64 -3.76
CA ARG A 92 13.15 -35.90 -3.43
C ARG A 92 12.97 -36.29 -1.97
N PHE A 93 12.97 -37.59 -1.73
CA PHE A 93 13.31 -38.13 -0.41
C PHE A 93 14.83 -38.24 -0.30
N TYR A 94 15.38 -37.77 0.81
CA TYR A 94 16.80 -37.89 1.14
C TYR A 94 16.94 -38.55 2.50
N ALA A 95 17.54 -39.74 2.53
CA ALA A 95 17.65 -40.59 3.71
C ALA A 95 19.12 -40.83 4.07
N THR A 96 19.46 -40.78 5.35
CA THR A 96 20.80 -41.04 5.90
C THR A 96 20.71 -42.15 6.94
N THR A 97 21.41 -43.28 6.78
CA THR A 97 21.42 -44.38 7.77
C THR A 97 22.32 -44.08 8.98
N SER A 98 22.06 -44.70 10.13
CA SER A 98 22.91 -44.58 11.34
C SER A 98 24.04 -45.64 11.37
N ASP A 99 24.67 -45.83 12.53
CA ASP A 99 25.78 -46.76 12.79
C ASP A 99 25.40 -48.19 13.18
N GLY A 100 24.17 -48.63 12.89
CA GLY A 100 23.73 -50.00 13.16
C GLY A 100 22.60 -50.49 12.24
N PRO A 101 22.29 -51.80 12.30
CA PRO A 101 21.37 -52.46 11.38
C PRO A 101 19.88 -52.33 11.75
N GLN A 102 19.53 -51.59 12.80
CA GLN A 102 18.14 -51.43 13.27
C GLN A 102 17.60 -50.03 12.90
N GLY A 103 17.70 -49.65 11.63
CA GLY A 103 17.46 -48.28 11.16
C GLY A 103 16.64 -48.17 9.86
N ASP A 104 15.87 -49.19 9.51
CA ASP A 104 15.11 -49.22 8.26
C ASP A 104 14.06 -48.09 8.20
N MET A 105 14.05 -47.37 7.08
CA MET A 105 13.12 -46.26 6.85
C MET A 105 12.19 -46.63 5.72
N ALA A 106 10.88 -46.50 5.90
CA ALA A 106 9.92 -46.77 4.83
C ALA A 106 8.99 -45.58 4.54
N VAL A 107 8.60 -45.44 3.28
CA VAL A 107 7.60 -44.48 2.80
C VAL A 107 6.56 -45.17 1.91
N ASP A 108 5.31 -44.73 1.99
CA ASP A 108 4.20 -45.23 1.15
C ASP A 108 3.17 -44.10 0.91
N LEU A 109 2.25 -44.32 -0.03
CA LEU A 109 1.09 -43.44 -0.28
C LEU A 109 1.53 -41.98 -0.54
N LEU A 110 2.39 -41.81 -1.54
CA LEU A 110 2.89 -40.51 -2.01
C LEU A 110 1.81 -39.87 -2.89
N GLU A 111 1.32 -38.71 -2.48
CA GLU A 111 0.29 -37.97 -3.21
C GLU A 111 0.68 -36.49 -3.30
N LEU A 112 0.54 -35.93 -4.50
CA LEU A 112 0.48 -34.48 -4.65
C LEU A 112 -1.00 -34.09 -4.67
N ASN A 113 -1.44 -33.45 -3.60
CA ASN A 113 -2.73 -32.79 -3.59
C ASN A 113 -2.57 -31.43 -4.26
N SER A 114 -3.42 -31.16 -5.22
CA SER A 114 -3.41 -29.90 -5.95
C SER A 114 -4.84 -29.42 -6.16
N THR A 115 -5.05 -28.12 -6.08
CA THR A 115 -6.25 -27.48 -6.60
C THR A 115 -5.93 -26.91 -7.99
N PRO A 116 -6.43 -27.51 -9.09
CA PRO A 116 -6.23 -26.97 -10.43
C PRO A 116 -6.93 -25.62 -10.56
N VAL A 117 -6.35 -24.69 -11.31
CA VAL A 117 -7.08 -23.52 -11.79
C VAL A 117 -8.21 -24.01 -12.71
N THR A 118 -9.46 -23.98 -12.26
CA THR A 118 -10.61 -24.34 -13.10
C THR A 118 -10.95 -23.18 -14.02
N TYR A 119 -10.53 -23.28 -15.29
CA TYR A 119 -11.03 -22.41 -16.36
C TYR A 119 -12.44 -22.86 -16.78
N THR A 120 -13.47 -22.39 -16.09
CA THR A 120 -14.78 -22.22 -16.71
C THR A 120 -14.72 -21.01 -17.64
N ALA A 121 -15.29 -21.13 -18.84
CA ALA A 121 -15.52 -19.98 -19.71
C ALA A 121 -16.51 -19.04 -18.99
N GLY A 122 -16.03 -17.84 -18.64
CA GLY A 122 -16.67 -16.98 -17.64
C GLY A 122 -15.81 -16.95 -16.38
N CYS A 123 -15.32 -15.77 -15.97
CA CYS A 123 -14.42 -15.62 -14.81
C CYS A 123 -14.87 -16.51 -13.63
N GLY A 124 -14.19 -17.65 -13.46
CA GLY A 124 -14.41 -18.60 -12.37
C GLY A 124 -13.31 -18.47 -11.32
N ALA A 125 -13.19 -19.47 -10.44
CA ALA A 125 -12.32 -19.53 -9.26
C ALA A 125 -10.78 -19.43 -9.49
N GLY A 126 -10.34 -18.90 -10.63
CA GLY A 126 -8.94 -18.58 -10.97
C GLY A 126 -8.73 -17.11 -11.29
N ALA A 127 -9.61 -16.22 -10.82
CA ALA A 127 -9.39 -14.78 -10.90
C ALA A 127 -8.26 -14.37 -9.94
N ILE A 128 -7.47 -13.38 -10.36
CA ILE A 128 -6.39 -12.82 -9.55
C ILE A 128 -7.02 -12.06 -8.39
N SER A 129 -6.77 -12.54 -7.17
CA SER A 129 -7.22 -11.93 -5.91
C SER A 129 -6.06 -11.39 -5.07
N THR A 130 -4.81 -11.59 -5.50
CA THR A 130 -3.63 -10.99 -4.89
C THR A 130 -3.28 -9.70 -5.61
N PHE A 131 -3.23 -8.61 -4.87
CA PHE A 131 -2.94 -7.27 -5.38
C PHE A 131 -1.83 -6.60 -4.56
N PRO A 132 -1.13 -5.58 -5.09
CA PRO A 132 -1.22 -5.10 -6.47
C PRO A 132 -0.71 -6.13 -7.49
N TYR A 133 -1.44 -6.29 -8.59
CA TYR A 133 -1.02 -7.12 -9.72
C TYR A 133 -0.19 -6.27 -10.69
N TYR A 134 0.98 -6.77 -11.08
CA TYR A 134 1.88 -6.07 -12.01
C TYR A 134 2.13 -6.86 -13.29
N GLN A 135 2.24 -6.15 -14.40
CA GLN A 135 2.73 -6.68 -15.67
C GLN A 135 3.63 -5.64 -16.34
N SER A 136 4.92 -5.97 -16.45
CA SER A 136 5.96 -5.15 -17.10
C SER A 136 6.51 -5.74 -18.40
N PHE A 137 6.06 -6.94 -18.79
CA PHE A 137 6.51 -7.68 -19.98
C PHE A 137 8.00 -8.00 -20.03
N GLU A 138 8.72 -8.02 -18.91
CA GLU A 138 10.16 -8.32 -18.91
C GLU A 138 10.44 -9.80 -19.24
N THR A 139 9.62 -10.72 -18.74
CA THR A 139 9.84 -12.18 -18.91
C THR A 139 9.10 -12.72 -20.13
N ASP A 140 7.77 -12.69 -20.11
CA ASP A 140 6.87 -13.11 -21.20
C ASP A 140 5.61 -12.22 -21.25
N TRP A 141 4.46 -12.74 -21.68
CA TRP A 141 3.17 -12.03 -21.65
C TRP A 141 2.49 -12.10 -20.27
N GLY A 142 3.09 -12.79 -19.30
CA GLY A 142 2.46 -13.24 -18.07
C GLY A 142 1.11 -13.90 -18.35
N LEU A 143 0.09 -13.45 -17.64
CA LEU A 143 -1.29 -13.94 -17.80
C LEU A 143 -2.08 -13.19 -18.88
N TRP A 144 -1.46 -12.21 -19.57
CA TRP A 144 -2.12 -11.52 -20.68
C TRP A 144 -2.11 -12.39 -21.92
N SER A 145 -3.16 -12.25 -22.72
CA SER A 145 -3.41 -13.14 -23.84
C SER A 145 -3.89 -12.37 -25.06
N GLU A 146 -3.19 -12.56 -26.17
CA GLU A 146 -3.64 -12.00 -27.43
C GLU A 146 -4.82 -12.81 -28.00
N ARG A 147 -5.82 -12.11 -28.52
CA ARG A 147 -7.05 -12.70 -29.09
C ARG A 147 -7.23 -12.46 -30.58
N THR A 148 -6.23 -11.91 -31.25
CA THR A 148 -6.27 -11.58 -32.67
C THR A 148 -5.49 -12.59 -33.51
N SER A 149 -6.04 -12.97 -34.67
CA SER A 149 -5.42 -13.88 -35.63
C SER A 149 -5.45 -13.27 -37.03
N PRO A 150 -4.29 -12.98 -37.66
CA PRO A 150 -2.94 -13.15 -37.11
C PRO A 150 -2.67 -12.22 -35.92
N SER A 151 -1.69 -12.59 -35.10
CA SER A 151 -1.21 -11.76 -33.98
C SER A 151 -0.76 -10.39 -34.46
N MET A 152 -1.23 -9.36 -33.77
CA MET A 152 -0.94 -7.95 -33.93
C MET A 152 -0.01 -7.44 -32.81
N TRP A 153 -0.18 -7.97 -31.60
CA TRP A 153 0.60 -7.62 -30.42
C TRP A 153 1.94 -8.36 -30.42
N GLN A 154 3.00 -7.60 -30.16
CA GLN A 154 4.37 -8.08 -30.11
C GLN A 154 5.07 -7.44 -28.91
N ARG A 155 6.22 -8.01 -28.53
CA ARG A 155 7.11 -7.42 -27.53
C ARG A 155 8.40 -6.93 -28.17
N ASN A 156 8.95 -5.82 -27.69
CA ASN A 156 10.20 -5.26 -28.22
C ASN A 156 11.07 -4.62 -27.13
N GLN A 157 12.36 -4.41 -27.41
CA GLN A 157 13.38 -3.88 -26.49
C GLN A 157 14.04 -2.57 -26.95
N GLY A 158 13.44 -1.85 -27.89
CA GLY A 158 14.02 -0.64 -28.49
C GLY A 158 13.02 0.05 -29.41
N ALA A 159 13.49 0.79 -30.41
CA ALA A 159 12.58 1.40 -31.39
C ALA A 159 11.74 0.35 -32.13
N THR A 160 10.49 0.69 -32.45
CA THR A 160 9.63 -0.20 -33.27
C THR A 160 10.23 -0.41 -34.67
N PRO A 161 9.92 -1.53 -35.34
CA PRO A 161 10.38 -1.83 -36.70
C PRO A 161 10.09 -0.73 -37.74
N SER A 162 8.97 -0.02 -37.63
CA SER A 162 8.68 1.12 -38.52
C SER A 162 9.41 2.38 -38.03
N GLY A 163 9.88 3.19 -38.99
CA GLY A 163 10.69 4.38 -38.68
C GLY A 163 9.84 5.57 -38.26
N SER A 164 10.30 6.33 -37.25
CA SER A 164 9.62 7.52 -36.71
C SER A 164 8.23 7.23 -36.12
N THR A 165 8.06 6.07 -35.50
CA THR A 165 6.80 5.60 -34.89
C THR A 165 7.11 4.89 -33.58
N GLY A 166 6.11 4.80 -32.71
CA GLY A 166 6.23 4.12 -31.43
C GLY A 166 7.35 4.68 -30.53
N PRO A 167 7.61 4.03 -29.39
CA PRO A 167 8.63 4.48 -28.46
C PRO A 167 10.04 4.09 -28.92
N SER A 168 11.06 4.80 -28.43
CA SER A 168 12.48 4.45 -28.64
C SER A 168 12.98 3.30 -27.76
N GLY A 169 12.19 2.90 -26.76
CA GLY A 169 12.45 1.81 -25.82
C GLY A 169 11.30 1.69 -24.81
N ALA A 170 11.37 0.69 -23.94
CA ALA A 170 10.38 0.46 -22.88
C ALA A 170 10.24 1.67 -21.95
N GLN A 171 9.07 1.82 -21.33
CA GLN A 171 8.83 2.87 -20.33
C GLN A 171 9.55 2.53 -19.01
N SER A 172 9.55 1.25 -18.65
CA SER A 172 10.24 0.68 -17.50
C SER A 172 10.96 -0.58 -17.94
N GLY A 173 12.10 -0.90 -17.32
CA GLY A 173 12.86 -2.09 -17.67
C GLY A 173 13.38 -2.10 -19.10
N THR A 174 13.26 -3.25 -19.77
CA THR A 174 13.82 -3.50 -21.10
C THR A 174 12.75 -3.77 -22.14
N TRP A 175 11.63 -4.39 -21.78
CA TRP A 175 10.63 -4.88 -22.72
C TRP A 175 9.29 -4.14 -22.59
N TYR A 176 8.62 -3.92 -23.73
CA TYR A 176 7.27 -3.37 -23.74
C TYR A 176 6.40 -4.12 -24.75
N ALA A 177 5.08 -4.08 -24.57
CA ALA A 177 4.12 -4.63 -25.53
C ALA A 177 3.67 -3.56 -26.52
N PHE A 178 3.54 -3.91 -27.79
CA PHE A 178 3.10 -2.98 -28.82
C PHE A 178 2.39 -3.65 -29.98
N THR A 179 1.60 -2.88 -30.71
CA THR A 179 1.08 -3.26 -32.02
C THR A 179 1.86 -2.57 -33.11
N GLU A 180 2.44 -3.35 -34.01
CA GLU A 180 3.10 -2.85 -35.22
C GLU A 180 2.05 -2.58 -36.29
N ALA A 181 1.99 -1.33 -36.77
CA ALA A 181 1.07 -0.90 -37.81
C ALA A 181 1.65 -1.04 -39.22
N SER A 182 2.84 -1.61 -39.43
CA SER A 182 3.39 -1.88 -40.77
C SER A 182 3.00 -3.24 -41.36
N SER A 183 3.41 -3.50 -42.62
CA SER A 183 3.04 -4.71 -43.39
C SER A 183 1.53 -4.93 -43.59
N SER A 184 0.99 -6.13 -43.38
CA SER A 184 -0.45 -6.42 -43.53
C SER A 184 -1.32 -5.92 -42.35
N ASN A 185 -0.73 -5.24 -41.37
CA ASN A 185 -1.37 -4.81 -40.11
C ASN A 185 -2.01 -3.41 -40.18
N TYR A 186 -2.11 -2.84 -41.39
CA TYR A 186 -2.88 -1.64 -41.73
C TYR A 186 -3.59 -1.83 -43.09
N PRO A 187 -4.63 -1.05 -43.42
CA PRO A 187 -5.36 -0.10 -42.56
C PRO A 187 -6.45 -0.78 -41.72
N HIS A 188 -6.88 -0.11 -40.64
CA HIS A 188 -8.06 -0.45 -39.83
C HIS A 188 -8.11 -1.90 -39.34
N LYS A 189 -6.96 -2.43 -38.91
CA LYS A 189 -6.84 -3.77 -38.34
C LYS A 189 -7.07 -3.72 -36.84
N THR A 190 -7.69 -4.78 -36.33
CA THR A 190 -7.99 -4.92 -34.92
C THR A 190 -6.91 -5.74 -34.23
N GLY A 191 -6.39 -5.22 -33.12
CA GLY A 191 -5.52 -5.92 -32.17
C GLY A 191 -6.21 -6.02 -30.82
N ILE A 192 -6.27 -7.21 -30.20
CA ILE A 192 -6.90 -7.41 -28.89
C ILE A 192 -5.93 -8.11 -27.95
N LEU A 193 -5.64 -7.45 -26.82
CA LEU A 193 -4.87 -8.03 -25.72
C LEU A 193 -5.75 -8.04 -24.47
N GLU A 194 -6.05 -9.23 -23.95
CA GLU A 194 -6.92 -9.44 -22.79
C GLU A 194 -6.10 -9.77 -21.55
N SER A 195 -6.50 -9.18 -20.42
CA SER A 195 -5.96 -9.48 -19.11
C SER A 195 -6.44 -10.85 -18.58
N PRO A 196 -5.85 -11.37 -17.50
CA PRO A 196 -6.54 -12.33 -16.64
C PRO A 196 -7.84 -11.72 -16.07
N CYS A 197 -8.67 -12.56 -15.45
CA CYS A 197 -9.75 -12.05 -14.61
C CYS A 197 -9.16 -11.53 -13.28
N PHE A 198 -9.75 -10.49 -12.73
CA PHE A 198 -9.39 -9.92 -11.44
C PHE A 198 -10.60 -9.99 -10.52
N ASP A 199 -10.40 -10.52 -9.32
CA ASP A 199 -11.45 -10.64 -8.32
C ASP A 199 -11.50 -9.38 -7.47
N LEU A 200 -12.55 -8.58 -7.66
CA LEU A 200 -12.82 -7.40 -6.85
C LEU A 200 -13.95 -7.66 -5.84
N SER A 201 -14.32 -8.93 -5.59
CA SER A 201 -15.41 -9.29 -4.66
C SER A 201 -15.18 -8.77 -3.24
N LEU A 202 -13.93 -8.76 -2.78
CA LEU A 202 -13.49 -8.23 -1.49
C LEU A 202 -12.78 -6.87 -1.60
N ALA A 203 -12.81 -6.25 -2.79
CA ALA A 203 -12.18 -4.96 -3.03
C ALA A 203 -13.04 -3.83 -2.47
N VAL A 204 -12.37 -2.91 -1.79
CA VAL A 204 -12.99 -1.71 -1.23
C VAL A 204 -12.49 -0.43 -1.91
N SER A 205 -11.35 -0.50 -2.60
CA SER A 205 -10.95 0.45 -3.63
C SER A 205 -10.23 -0.29 -4.75
N ALA A 206 -10.34 0.18 -5.99
CA ALA A 206 -9.64 -0.42 -7.12
C ALA A 206 -9.34 0.62 -8.20
N TYR A 207 -8.11 0.61 -8.72
CA TYR A 207 -7.76 1.38 -9.91
C TYR A 207 -6.73 0.64 -10.77
N PHE A 208 -6.86 0.82 -12.09
CA PHE A 208 -5.92 0.27 -13.06
C PHE A 208 -5.04 1.38 -13.64
N GLN A 209 -3.72 1.21 -13.54
CA GLN A 209 -2.75 2.16 -14.08
C GLN A 209 -1.90 1.49 -15.16
N PHE A 210 -1.58 2.23 -16.22
CA PHE A 210 -0.68 1.78 -17.27
C PHE A 210 -0.01 2.97 -17.95
N TYR A 211 1.12 2.72 -18.60
CA TYR A 211 1.75 3.69 -19.50
C TYR A 211 1.45 3.31 -20.94
N TYR A 212 1.28 4.32 -21.79
CA TYR A 212 1.07 4.14 -23.22
C TYR A 212 1.89 5.11 -24.06
N HIS A 213 2.18 4.72 -25.31
CA HIS A 213 2.85 5.57 -26.31
C HIS A 213 2.11 5.49 -27.64
N MET A 214 1.81 6.66 -28.22
CA MET A 214 1.07 6.81 -29.48
C MET A 214 1.73 7.91 -30.32
N TYR A 215 2.76 7.57 -31.07
CA TYR A 215 3.52 8.53 -31.85
C TYR A 215 3.63 8.19 -33.34
N SER A 216 3.41 9.22 -34.16
CA SER A 216 3.76 9.25 -35.56
C SER A 216 4.53 10.53 -35.88
N GLY A 217 5.73 10.39 -36.44
CA GLY A 217 6.51 11.50 -36.98
C GLY A 217 5.91 12.12 -38.25
N TYR A 218 4.87 11.49 -38.82
CA TYR A 218 4.15 11.96 -40.01
C TYR A 218 2.83 12.63 -39.62
N ALA A 219 2.92 13.66 -38.78
CA ALA A 219 1.80 14.34 -38.11
C ALA A 219 0.75 15.01 -39.03
N SER A 220 0.94 15.00 -40.35
CA SER A 220 0.02 15.63 -41.31
C SER A 220 -1.31 14.87 -41.51
N ASP A 221 -1.42 13.63 -41.02
CA ASP A 221 -2.66 12.85 -41.06
C ASP A 221 -2.99 12.29 -39.66
N PRO A 222 -3.88 12.93 -38.88
CA PRO A 222 -4.25 12.45 -37.55
C PRO A 222 -4.97 11.09 -37.58
N ALA A 223 -5.55 10.69 -38.72
CA ALA A 223 -6.21 9.39 -38.87
C ALA A 223 -5.21 8.22 -39.07
N SER A 224 -3.91 8.52 -39.18
CA SER A 224 -2.86 7.52 -39.36
C SER A 224 -2.58 6.67 -38.12
N MET A 225 -2.83 7.22 -36.92
CA MET A 225 -2.59 6.50 -35.66
C MET A 225 -3.71 5.50 -35.34
N GLY A 226 -4.94 5.79 -35.76
CA GLY A 226 -6.11 5.00 -35.36
C GLY A 226 -6.53 5.28 -33.92
N GLU A 227 -7.21 4.32 -33.31
CA GLU A 227 -7.83 4.45 -31.99
C GLU A 227 -7.56 3.25 -31.09
N VAL A 228 -7.61 3.49 -29.79
CA VAL A 228 -7.50 2.46 -28.76
C VAL A 228 -8.53 2.70 -27.66
N ARG A 229 -9.08 1.60 -27.15
CA ARG A 229 -9.95 1.57 -25.99
C ARG A 229 -9.38 0.65 -24.93
N LEU A 230 -9.52 1.03 -23.68
CA LEU A 230 -9.54 0.07 -22.58
C LEU A 230 -11.00 -0.28 -22.34
N GLU A 231 -11.32 -1.56 -22.45
CA GLU A 231 -12.66 -2.06 -22.22
C GLU A 231 -12.68 -3.03 -21.04
N ILE A 232 -13.80 -3.10 -20.34
CA ILE A 232 -14.03 -3.95 -19.18
C ILE A 232 -15.22 -4.88 -19.39
N SER A 233 -15.15 -6.07 -18.82
CA SER A 233 -16.21 -7.07 -18.79
C SER A 233 -16.41 -7.60 -17.37
N THR A 234 -17.66 -7.66 -16.91
CA THR A 234 -18.08 -8.27 -15.63
C THR A 234 -18.69 -9.66 -15.81
N ASN A 235 -18.72 -10.18 -17.04
CA ASN A 235 -19.32 -11.48 -17.36
C ASN A 235 -18.33 -12.38 -18.11
N GLY A 236 -17.05 -12.27 -17.76
CA GLY A 236 -15.96 -13.10 -18.28
C GLY A 236 -15.68 -12.97 -19.76
N GLY A 237 -15.90 -11.78 -20.32
CA GLY A 237 -15.58 -11.44 -21.70
C GLY A 237 -16.73 -11.66 -22.70
N ASN A 238 -17.95 -11.95 -22.24
CA ASN A 238 -19.11 -12.08 -23.12
C ASN A 238 -19.58 -10.72 -23.66
N THR A 239 -19.59 -9.70 -22.82
CA THR A 239 -19.86 -8.32 -23.20
C THR A 239 -18.80 -7.37 -22.65
N TRP A 240 -18.51 -6.31 -23.39
CA TRP A 240 -17.45 -5.35 -23.08
C TRP A 240 -17.99 -3.92 -23.15
N SER A 241 -17.53 -3.07 -22.23
CA SER A 241 -17.84 -1.65 -22.17
C SER A 241 -16.55 -0.83 -22.16
N SER A 242 -16.51 0.28 -22.91
CA SER A 242 -15.33 1.16 -22.96
C SER A 242 -15.26 2.03 -21.71
N ILE A 243 -14.14 1.95 -20.98
CA ILE A 243 -13.85 2.76 -19.79
C ILE A 243 -12.76 3.82 -20.02
N TRP A 244 -12.01 3.70 -21.11
CA TRP A 244 -11.06 4.71 -21.56
C TRP A 244 -10.91 4.67 -23.09
N TYR A 245 -10.58 5.82 -23.69
CA TYR A 245 -10.47 5.99 -25.14
C TYR A 245 -9.39 7.01 -25.50
N LYS A 246 -8.58 6.71 -26.53
CA LYS A 246 -7.72 7.68 -27.23
C LYS A 246 -7.70 7.41 -28.72
N GLU A 247 -7.48 8.48 -29.48
CA GLU A 247 -7.27 8.44 -30.92
C GLU A 247 -6.18 9.43 -31.34
N GLY A 248 -5.60 9.23 -32.52
CA GLY A 248 -4.66 10.17 -33.11
C GLY A 248 -3.29 10.20 -32.41
N ASN A 249 -2.37 11.00 -32.96
CA ASN A 249 -1.02 11.16 -32.44
C ASN A 249 -1.04 11.88 -31.07
N GLN A 250 -0.41 11.29 -30.05
CA GLN A 250 -0.32 11.83 -28.68
C GLN A 250 1.07 12.39 -28.36
N GLY A 251 1.99 12.37 -29.32
CA GLY A 251 3.36 12.85 -29.17
C GLY A 251 4.34 11.75 -28.75
N ASP A 252 5.63 12.07 -28.83
CA ASP A 252 6.72 11.14 -28.58
C ASP A 252 7.12 11.10 -27.09
N ASN A 253 6.16 10.76 -26.23
CA ASN A 253 6.40 10.51 -24.81
C ASN A 253 5.54 9.33 -24.35
N TRP A 254 6.05 8.57 -23.38
CA TRP A 254 5.22 7.66 -22.61
C TRP A 254 4.29 8.46 -21.70
N ILE A 255 2.99 8.18 -21.75
CA ILE A 255 1.95 8.87 -21.00
C ILE A 255 1.34 7.88 -20.00
N SER A 256 1.21 8.28 -18.74
CA SER A 256 0.56 7.47 -17.70
C SER A 256 -0.94 7.75 -17.66
N GLU A 257 -1.74 6.70 -17.52
CA GLU A 257 -3.18 6.78 -17.31
C GLU A 257 -3.57 5.98 -16.07
N THR A 258 -4.49 6.53 -15.28
CA THR A 258 -5.06 5.88 -14.09
C THR A 258 -6.56 5.84 -14.23
N ILE A 259 -7.12 4.64 -14.25
CA ILE A 259 -8.53 4.37 -14.50
C ILE A 259 -9.19 3.93 -13.20
N ASP A 260 -10.17 4.71 -12.74
CA ASP A 260 -10.99 4.38 -11.58
C ASP A 260 -11.89 3.16 -11.89
N LEU A 261 -11.86 2.17 -11.00
CA LEU A 261 -12.67 0.96 -11.10
C LEU A 261 -13.70 0.84 -9.96
N SER A 262 -13.96 1.92 -9.22
CA SER A 262 -14.90 1.96 -8.11
C SER A 262 -16.33 1.50 -8.48
N GLY A 263 -16.75 1.70 -9.74
CA GLY A 263 -18.03 1.19 -10.28
C GLY A 263 -18.10 -0.34 -10.49
N TYR A 264 -17.02 -1.07 -10.23
CA TYR A 264 -16.91 -2.52 -10.44
C TYR A 264 -16.44 -3.27 -9.19
N LEU A 265 -16.47 -2.63 -8.02
CA LEU A 265 -16.22 -3.30 -6.73
C LEU A 265 -17.32 -4.34 -6.48
N GLY A 266 -16.96 -5.45 -5.81
CA GLY A 266 -17.85 -6.59 -5.59
C GLY A 266 -17.96 -7.55 -6.78
N GLU A 267 -17.35 -7.24 -7.93
CA GLU A 267 -17.45 -8.03 -9.16
C GLU A 267 -16.14 -8.75 -9.50
N THR A 268 -16.21 -9.76 -10.36
CA THR A 268 -15.01 -10.28 -11.03
C THR A 268 -14.91 -9.68 -12.43
N ILE A 269 -13.84 -8.93 -12.67
CA ILE A 269 -13.67 -8.16 -13.91
C ILE A 269 -12.63 -8.76 -14.84
N ARG A 270 -12.72 -8.41 -16.12
CA ARG A 270 -11.66 -8.62 -17.11
C ARG A 270 -11.44 -7.34 -17.91
N LEU A 271 -10.19 -7.03 -18.21
CA LEU A 271 -9.80 -5.87 -19.01
C LEU A 271 -9.29 -6.30 -20.39
N ARG A 272 -9.45 -5.44 -21.39
CA ARG A 272 -8.78 -5.61 -22.68
C ARG A 272 -8.39 -4.28 -23.31
N PHE A 273 -7.22 -4.26 -23.92
CA PHE A 273 -6.87 -3.23 -24.88
C PHE A 273 -7.43 -3.63 -26.24
N TYR A 274 -8.36 -2.83 -26.75
CA TYR A 274 -8.96 -2.97 -28.07
C TYR A 274 -8.40 -1.89 -28.99
N ARG A 275 -7.50 -2.28 -29.89
CA ARG A 275 -6.80 -1.40 -30.82
C ARG A 275 -7.40 -1.50 -32.21
N ILE A 276 -7.60 -0.36 -32.89
CA ILE A 276 -7.83 -0.27 -34.33
C ILE A 276 -6.71 0.57 -34.95
N THR A 277 -5.94 0.01 -35.89
CA THR A 277 -4.90 0.77 -36.60
C THR A 277 -5.49 1.83 -37.53
N GLY A 278 -4.71 2.89 -37.79
CA GLY A 278 -5.14 3.96 -38.67
C GLY A 278 -5.12 3.60 -40.16
N SER A 279 -5.19 4.63 -41.00
CA SER A 279 -5.17 4.51 -42.47
C SER A 279 -3.78 4.20 -43.05
N GLN A 280 -2.71 4.32 -42.26
CA GLN A 280 -1.31 4.28 -42.71
C GLN A 280 -0.45 3.33 -41.87
N TYR A 281 0.77 3.06 -42.35
CA TYR A 281 1.69 2.09 -41.74
C TYR A 281 2.41 2.58 -40.48
N PHE A 282 2.21 3.85 -40.09
CA PHE A 282 2.99 4.52 -39.05
C PHE A 282 2.17 4.83 -37.80
N GLY A 283 1.24 3.92 -37.47
CA GLY A 283 0.31 4.04 -36.34
C GLY A 283 0.59 3.03 -35.24
N ASP A 284 1.82 2.95 -34.75
CA ASP A 284 2.19 2.02 -33.67
C ASP A 284 1.60 2.46 -32.32
N PHE A 285 1.25 1.48 -31.49
CA PHE A 285 0.79 1.71 -30.12
C PHE A 285 1.51 0.80 -29.17
N ALA A 286 2.06 1.37 -28.13
CA ALA A 286 2.76 0.63 -27.09
C ALA A 286 2.10 0.83 -25.73
N ILE A 287 2.17 -0.19 -24.89
CA ILE A 287 1.80 -0.17 -23.49
C ILE A 287 2.91 -0.79 -22.66
N ASP A 288 3.03 -0.34 -21.42
CA ASP A 288 4.02 -0.83 -20.49
C ASP A 288 3.61 -0.56 -19.03
N ASN A 289 4.24 -1.27 -18.10
CA ASN A 289 4.13 -1.08 -16.66
C ASN A 289 2.67 -1.01 -16.17
N LEU A 290 1.91 -2.06 -16.47
CA LEU A 290 0.52 -2.18 -16.08
C LEU A 290 0.42 -2.61 -14.62
N SER A 291 -0.47 -1.97 -13.87
CA SER A 291 -0.79 -2.36 -12.51
C SER A 291 -2.29 -2.29 -12.25
N LEU A 292 -2.80 -3.30 -11.53
CA LEU A 292 -4.11 -3.24 -10.91
C LEU A 292 -3.91 -3.20 -9.40
N ASN A 293 -4.26 -2.07 -8.80
CA ASN A 293 -4.11 -1.83 -7.38
C ASN A 293 -5.47 -1.91 -6.74
N VAL A 294 -5.56 -2.66 -5.64
CA VAL A 294 -6.79 -2.91 -4.92
C VAL A 294 -6.52 -2.73 -3.44
N GLY A 295 -7.38 -1.95 -2.77
CA GLY A 295 -7.53 -2.06 -1.32
C GLY A 295 -8.48 -3.22 -1.05
N LEU A 296 -8.01 -4.22 -0.33
CA LEU A 296 -8.81 -5.37 0.09
C LEU A 296 -9.37 -5.13 1.49
N ILE A 297 -10.47 -5.81 1.82
CA ILE A 297 -10.74 -6.16 3.22
C ILE A 297 -9.72 -7.25 3.56
N ASP A 298 -8.73 -6.96 4.39
CA ASP A 298 -7.89 -8.02 4.94
C ASP A 298 -8.74 -8.82 5.93
N ASP A 299 -8.99 -10.08 5.62
CA ASP A 299 -9.71 -11.02 6.47
C ASP A 299 -8.98 -11.36 7.78
N THR A 300 -7.86 -10.69 8.09
CA THR A 300 -7.24 -10.81 9.40
C THR A 300 -7.06 -9.53 10.19
N GLU A 301 -7.04 -8.34 9.60
CA GLU A 301 -6.63 -7.15 10.36
C GLU A 301 -7.42 -5.84 10.06
N ASP A 302 -8.74 -5.83 9.72
CA ASP A 302 -9.40 -4.52 9.47
C ASP A 302 -10.89 -4.35 9.86
N LEU A 303 -11.32 -4.94 10.97
CA LEU A 303 -12.69 -5.40 11.05
C LEU A 303 -13.47 -5.03 12.34
N VAL A 304 -13.64 -3.72 12.53
CA VAL A 304 -14.57 -3.10 13.51
C VAL A 304 -16.03 -3.31 13.10
N GLY A 305 -16.53 -4.54 13.21
CA GLY A 305 -17.91 -4.85 12.86
C GLY A 305 -18.78 -5.07 14.09
N GLN A 306 -19.87 -4.30 14.22
CA GLN A 306 -20.85 -4.51 15.29
C GLN A 306 -21.87 -5.60 14.88
N VAL A 307 -22.06 -6.61 15.75
CA VAL A 307 -23.12 -7.61 15.59
C VAL A 307 -24.45 -7.09 16.14
N ILE A 308 -25.48 -7.02 15.30
CA ILE A 308 -26.85 -6.58 15.62
C ILE A 308 -27.81 -7.77 15.43
N HIS A 309 -28.80 -7.91 16.31
CA HIS A 309 -29.92 -8.85 16.17
C HIS A 309 -31.22 -8.12 15.80
N PRO A 310 -31.44 -7.70 14.54
CA PRO A 310 -32.65 -6.98 14.16
C PRO A 310 -33.87 -7.90 14.10
N ALA A 311 -34.98 -7.47 14.72
CA ALA A 311 -36.29 -8.14 14.60
C ALA A 311 -37.24 -7.49 13.58
N VAL A 312 -36.93 -6.31 13.01
CA VAL A 312 -37.66 -5.66 11.88
C VAL A 312 -36.83 -4.59 11.16
N SER A 313 -37.30 -4.23 9.96
CA SER A 313 -36.69 -3.44 8.87
C SER A 313 -36.27 -2.00 9.22
N SER A 314 -35.08 -1.63 8.73
CA SER A 314 -34.41 -0.32 8.74
C SER A 314 -33.79 0.13 10.06
N CYS A 315 -32.47 -0.06 10.17
CA CYS A 315 -31.62 0.67 11.10
C CYS A 315 -30.94 1.81 10.32
N ALA A 316 -30.88 3.00 10.91
CA ALA A 316 -30.09 4.11 10.42
C ALA A 316 -28.84 4.23 11.29
N VAL A 317 -27.69 4.49 10.68
CA VAL A 317 -26.48 4.89 11.40
C VAL A 317 -26.01 6.20 10.79
N SER A 318 -25.33 7.02 11.59
CA SER A 318 -24.80 8.31 11.15
C SER A 318 -23.32 8.44 11.49
N GLY A 319 -22.54 9.03 10.58
CA GLY A 319 -21.11 9.27 10.76
C GLY A 319 -20.78 10.72 11.13
N TYR A 320 -19.90 10.94 12.12
CA TYR A 320 -19.45 12.24 12.62
C TYR A 320 -17.93 12.33 12.64
N THR A 321 -17.34 13.53 12.48
CA THR A 321 -15.87 13.68 12.50
C THR A 321 -15.22 14.04 13.84
N ASN A 322 -15.95 14.58 14.82
CA ASN A 322 -15.29 15.03 16.06
C ASN A 322 -16.27 15.17 17.23
N CYS A 323 -15.83 14.82 18.44
CA CYS A 323 -16.49 15.16 19.72
C CYS A 323 -15.58 15.88 20.72
N CYS A 324 -14.31 16.10 20.38
CA CYS A 324 -13.32 16.67 21.28
C CYS A 324 -13.36 18.21 21.32
N GLU A 325 -14.32 18.84 20.64
CA GLU A 325 -14.72 20.21 20.89
C GLU A 325 -15.88 20.24 21.91
N PRO A 326 -15.85 21.11 22.93
CA PRO A 326 -16.81 21.11 24.05
C PRO A 326 -18.27 21.41 23.65
N SER A 327 -18.57 21.61 22.37
CA SER A 327 -19.90 21.47 21.81
C SER A 327 -20.06 20.08 21.21
N LEU A 328 -21.03 19.30 21.72
CA LEU A 328 -21.48 17.98 21.25
C LEU A 328 -21.84 17.85 19.73
N SER A 329 -21.46 18.81 18.87
CA SER A 329 -21.74 18.84 17.44
C SER A 329 -20.53 18.36 16.63
N GLY A 330 -20.44 17.05 16.38
CA GLY A 330 -19.65 16.56 15.24
C GLY A 330 -20.30 16.99 13.92
N THR A 331 -19.51 17.11 12.85
CA THR A 331 -20.04 17.37 11.50
C THR A 331 -20.41 16.06 10.83
N ASN A 332 -21.62 15.95 10.28
CA ASN A 332 -22.06 14.73 9.59
C ASN A 332 -21.26 14.48 8.30
N VAL A 333 -21.05 13.21 7.96
CA VAL A 333 -20.16 12.80 6.86
C VAL A 333 -20.89 11.96 5.80
N ALA A 334 -20.83 12.40 4.54
CA ALA A 334 -21.46 11.73 3.39
C ALA A 334 -20.55 10.69 2.72
N ASN A 335 -21.14 9.84 1.88
CA ASN A 335 -20.47 8.86 1.00
C ASN A 335 -19.69 7.73 1.71
N ILE A 336 -19.94 7.52 3.00
CA ILE A 336 -19.52 6.29 3.70
C ILE A 336 -20.36 5.14 3.17
N ILE A 337 -19.70 4.10 2.66
CA ILE A 337 -20.34 2.83 2.28
C ILE A 337 -20.56 2.03 3.55
N ILE A 338 -21.71 1.40 3.66
CA ILE A 338 -22.08 0.60 4.82
C ILE A 338 -22.53 -0.74 4.30
N THR A 339 -21.85 -1.78 4.74
CA THR A 339 -22.23 -3.16 4.46
C THR A 339 -22.88 -3.75 5.71
N ALA A 340 -24.04 -4.36 5.54
CA ALA A 340 -24.67 -5.23 6.52
C ALA A 340 -24.59 -6.67 6.01
N GLU A 341 -23.86 -7.51 6.73
CA GLU A 341 -23.62 -8.90 6.36
C GLU A 341 -24.22 -9.82 7.43
N SER A 342 -24.86 -10.93 7.09
CA SER A 342 -25.25 -11.94 8.09
C SER A 342 -24.00 -12.59 8.68
N VAL A 343 -23.99 -12.89 9.98
CA VAL A 343 -22.79 -13.44 10.66
C VAL A 343 -22.30 -14.75 10.04
N ASP A 344 -23.18 -15.49 9.35
CA ASP A 344 -22.84 -16.70 8.59
C ASP A 344 -22.34 -16.45 7.15
N GLY A 345 -22.16 -15.18 6.75
CA GLY A 345 -21.73 -14.76 5.41
C GLY A 345 -22.76 -15.00 4.30
N SER A 346 -23.96 -15.49 4.62
CA SER A 346 -24.94 -15.93 3.61
C SER A 346 -25.66 -14.80 2.86
N ASN A 347 -25.72 -13.61 3.44
CA ASN A 347 -26.43 -12.46 2.88
C ASN A 347 -25.69 -11.15 3.18
N GLN A 348 -25.56 -10.30 2.16
CA GLN A 348 -25.02 -8.95 2.31
C GLN A 348 -25.94 -7.89 1.69
N VAL A 349 -26.01 -6.74 2.34
CA VAL A 349 -26.74 -5.56 1.89
C VAL A 349 -25.85 -4.33 2.05
N GLN A 350 -25.69 -3.54 0.99
CA GLN A 350 -24.91 -2.31 1.03
C GLN A 350 -25.80 -1.07 0.90
N THR A 351 -25.40 0.01 1.55
CA THR A 351 -25.99 1.35 1.43
C THR A 351 -24.93 2.43 1.59
N THR A 352 -25.27 3.68 1.26
CA THR A 352 -24.32 4.80 1.30
C THR A 352 -24.95 5.97 2.05
N SER A 353 -24.18 6.61 2.93
CA SER A 353 -24.61 7.80 3.64
C SER A 353 -24.82 9.00 2.71
N ASN A 354 -25.91 9.74 2.94
CA ASN A 354 -26.29 10.91 2.17
C ASN A 354 -25.51 12.18 2.59
N GLY A 355 -25.83 13.33 1.99
CA GLY A 355 -25.20 14.62 2.30
C GLY A 355 -25.32 15.10 3.76
N SER A 356 -26.20 14.50 4.56
CA SER A 356 -26.33 14.74 6.00
C SER A 356 -25.76 13.60 6.84
N GLY A 357 -24.97 12.71 6.24
CA GLY A 357 -24.31 11.56 6.86
C GLY A 357 -25.21 10.43 7.32
N SER A 358 -26.49 10.44 6.93
CA SER A 358 -27.47 9.42 7.32
C SER A 358 -27.67 8.39 6.22
N TYR A 359 -27.97 7.14 6.59
CA TYR A 359 -28.35 6.08 5.65
C TYR A 359 -29.47 5.20 6.16
N SER A 360 -30.03 4.37 5.28
CA SER A 360 -31.05 3.38 5.62
C SER A 360 -30.89 2.15 4.72
N ALA A 361 -31.02 0.94 5.31
CA ALA A 361 -31.00 -0.33 4.60
C ALA A 361 -31.91 -1.36 5.28
N ASN A 362 -32.46 -2.28 4.50
CA ASN A 362 -33.16 -3.45 5.02
C ASN A 362 -32.14 -4.52 5.40
N LEU A 363 -32.02 -4.85 6.68
CA LEU A 363 -31.05 -5.83 7.18
C LEU A 363 -31.53 -7.27 6.91
N PRO A 364 -30.60 -8.22 6.65
CA PRO A 364 -30.91 -9.65 6.65
C PRO A 364 -31.56 -10.13 7.96
N ALA A 365 -32.35 -11.21 7.89
CA ALA A 365 -32.95 -11.82 9.07
C ALA A 365 -31.91 -12.63 9.84
N GLY A 366 -31.79 -12.39 11.15
CA GLY A 366 -30.78 -13.03 12.00
C GLY A 366 -29.68 -12.07 12.44
N PRO A 367 -28.63 -12.55 13.12
CA PRO A 367 -27.50 -11.70 13.51
C PRO A 367 -26.77 -11.18 12.28
N VAL A 368 -26.52 -9.87 12.24
CA VAL A 368 -25.81 -9.20 11.15
C VAL A 368 -24.66 -8.36 11.68
N ARG A 369 -23.56 -8.35 10.95
CA ARG A 369 -22.40 -7.49 11.12
C ARG A 369 -22.57 -6.22 10.28
N ILE A 370 -22.45 -5.05 10.90
CA ILE A 370 -22.39 -3.76 10.19
C ILE A 370 -20.93 -3.34 10.03
N ILE A 371 -20.50 -3.10 8.79
CA ILE A 371 -19.15 -2.73 8.41
C ILE A 371 -19.21 -1.36 7.72
N PRO A 372 -18.78 -0.29 8.41
CA PRO A 372 -18.59 1.00 7.77
C PRO A 372 -17.29 1.01 6.94
N PHE A 373 -17.36 1.53 5.73
CA PHE A 373 -16.23 1.63 4.80
C PHE A 373 -16.14 3.01 4.17
N ALA A 374 -14.90 3.50 4.03
CA ALA A 374 -14.57 4.79 3.47
C ALA A 374 -13.58 4.61 2.31
N ASN A 375 -14.00 4.92 1.09
CA ASN A 375 -13.10 4.92 -0.06
C ASN A 375 -12.18 6.15 -0.02
N SER A 376 -10.91 6.02 0.37
CA SER A 376 -9.91 7.07 0.10
C SER A 376 -8.48 6.55 0.02
N SER A 377 -7.84 6.76 -1.12
CA SER A 377 -6.41 6.49 -1.37
C SER A 377 -5.48 7.62 -0.93
N ASP A 378 -6.02 8.75 -0.46
CA ASP A 378 -5.23 9.89 0.00
C ASP A 378 -4.82 9.73 1.47
N TRP A 379 -3.66 9.10 1.68
CA TRP A 379 -3.08 8.96 3.02
C TRP A 379 -2.61 10.29 3.62
N TYR A 380 -2.35 11.31 2.79
CA TYR A 380 -1.79 12.60 3.21
C TYR A 380 -2.84 13.62 3.67
N ASN A 381 -4.12 13.33 3.49
CA ASN A 381 -5.21 14.22 3.91
C ASN A 381 -5.12 14.52 5.42
N GLY A 382 -4.88 15.78 5.76
CA GLY A 382 -4.76 16.25 7.15
C GLY A 382 -3.48 15.82 7.87
N LEU A 383 -2.57 15.10 7.22
CA LEU A 383 -1.31 14.71 7.85
C LEU A 383 -0.24 15.80 7.66
N SER A 384 0.40 16.15 8.76
CA SER A 384 1.40 17.20 8.81
C SER A 384 2.49 16.86 9.81
N THR A 385 3.62 17.57 9.72
CA THR A 385 4.67 17.43 10.75
C THR A 385 4.19 17.90 12.13
N PHE A 386 3.11 18.68 12.20
CA PHE A 386 2.51 19.08 13.47
C PHE A 386 1.81 17.92 14.19
N ASP A 387 1.35 16.89 13.48
CA ASP A 387 0.84 15.66 14.10
C ASP A 387 1.95 14.93 14.85
N ILE A 388 3.14 14.85 14.23
CA ILE A 388 4.34 14.30 14.88
C ILE A 388 4.74 15.14 16.10
N VAL A 389 4.62 16.48 16.05
CA VAL A 389 4.86 17.34 17.22
C VAL A 389 3.96 16.95 18.39
N ASN A 390 2.66 16.80 18.14
CA ASN A 390 1.69 16.44 19.19
C ASN A 390 1.99 15.05 19.77
N LEU A 391 2.33 14.10 18.90
CA LEU A 391 2.71 12.75 19.31
C LEU A 391 3.99 12.76 20.15
N GLN A 392 5.05 13.43 19.70
CA GLN A 392 6.31 13.53 20.45
C GLN A 392 6.15 14.25 21.79
N LYS A 393 5.28 15.26 21.88
CA LYS A 393 4.97 15.91 23.16
C LYS A 393 4.28 14.94 24.13
N HIS A 394 3.41 14.06 23.62
CA HIS A 394 2.78 13.01 24.41
C HIS A 394 3.80 11.98 24.90
N VAL A 395 4.63 11.45 23.99
CA VAL A 395 5.70 10.48 24.31
C VAL A 395 6.67 11.03 25.36
N ASN A 396 7.02 12.31 25.25
CA ASN A 396 7.91 12.99 26.20
C ASN A 396 7.21 13.50 27.47
N ARG A 397 5.89 13.29 27.60
CA ARG A 397 5.06 13.75 28.73
C ARG A 397 5.12 15.26 28.97
N THR A 398 5.37 16.06 27.94
CA THR A 398 5.36 17.53 28.02
C THR A 398 3.96 18.10 27.79
N GLU A 399 3.18 17.46 26.94
CA GLU A 399 1.77 17.78 26.69
C GLU A 399 1.07 16.48 26.27
N LEU A 400 0.04 16.05 27.00
CA LEU A 400 -0.60 14.76 26.76
C LEU A 400 -1.79 14.91 25.80
N ILE A 401 -2.04 13.86 25.00
CA ILE A 401 -3.21 13.76 24.14
C ILE A 401 -4.36 13.18 24.98
N ASP A 402 -5.21 14.08 25.50
CA ASP A 402 -6.28 13.70 26.43
C ASP A 402 -7.56 13.19 25.71
N CYS A 403 -7.70 13.44 24.41
CA CYS A 403 -8.87 13.08 23.61
C CYS A 403 -8.75 11.63 23.10
N PRO A 404 -9.65 10.70 23.48
CA PRO A 404 -9.56 9.30 23.05
C PRO A 404 -9.52 9.12 21.52
N LEU A 405 -10.28 9.91 20.75
CA LEU A 405 -10.25 9.83 19.29
C LEU A 405 -8.91 10.24 18.69
N ARG A 406 -8.22 11.23 19.28
CA ARG A 406 -6.87 11.64 18.86
C ARG A 406 -5.82 10.61 19.27
N ARG A 407 -6.06 9.89 20.36
CA ARG A 407 -5.21 8.77 20.77
C ARG A 407 -5.34 7.60 19.80
N ILE A 408 -6.58 7.26 19.41
CA ILE A 408 -6.82 6.33 18.30
C ILE A 408 -6.06 6.84 17.09
N ALA A 409 -6.29 8.08 16.64
CA ALA A 409 -5.61 8.63 15.47
C ALA A 409 -4.08 8.49 15.53
N GLY A 410 -3.47 8.72 16.68
CA GLY A 410 -2.03 8.68 16.89
C GLY A 410 -1.40 7.28 16.96
N ASP A 411 -2.18 6.28 17.35
CA ASP A 411 -1.77 4.87 17.42
C ASP A 411 -1.86 4.29 15.99
N VAL A 412 -0.74 4.33 15.26
CA VAL A 412 -0.69 4.07 13.81
C VAL A 412 -0.18 2.67 13.48
N ASP A 413 0.36 1.94 14.46
CA ASP A 413 0.73 0.52 14.36
C ASP A 413 -0.22 -0.40 15.17
N ASN A 414 -1.24 0.17 15.80
CA ASN A 414 -2.32 -0.53 16.51
C ASN A 414 -1.85 -1.38 17.70
N ASP A 415 -0.79 -0.94 18.39
CA ASP A 415 -0.26 -1.67 19.55
C ASP A 415 -0.89 -1.23 20.89
N GLY A 416 -1.69 -0.15 20.89
CA GLY A 416 -2.40 0.39 22.04
C GLY A 416 -1.61 1.34 22.94
N ASP A 417 -0.35 1.56 22.62
CA ASP A 417 0.50 2.58 23.21
C ASP A 417 0.64 3.77 22.24
N LEU A 418 1.11 4.91 22.74
CA LEU A 418 1.49 6.06 21.92
C LEU A 418 2.96 6.32 22.20
N ASP A 419 3.84 5.77 21.37
CA ASP A 419 5.26 5.72 21.66
C ASP A 419 6.17 6.11 20.48
N GLY A 420 7.44 5.71 20.53
CA GLY A 420 8.41 6.06 19.50
C GLY A 420 8.16 5.35 18.16
N ASP A 421 7.50 4.20 18.17
CA ASP A 421 7.21 3.42 16.97
C ASP A 421 6.10 4.11 16.15
N ASP A 422 5.07 4.66 16.79
CA ASP A 422 4.08 5.52 16.14
C ASP A 422 4.69 6.76 15.50
N VAL A 423 5.62 7.40 16.21
CA VAL A 423 6.34 8.59 15.72
C VAL A 423 7.11 8.25 14.44
N GLN A 424 7.80 7.11 14.44
CA GLN A 424 8.59 6.66 13.30
C GLN A 424 7.68 6.28 12.11
N THR A 425 6.61 5.54 12.37
CA THR A 425 5.63 5.11 11.37
C THR A 425 4.97 6.33 10.72
N LEU A 426 4.46 7.28 11.50
CA LEU A 426 3.85 8.49 10.95
C LEU A 426 4.85 9.35 10.17
N GLN A 427 6.10 9.43 10.63
CA GLN A 427 7.20 10.10 9.93
C GLN A 427 7.49 9.48 8.56
N ASP A 428 7.61 8.15 8.49
CA ASP A 428 7.88 7.44 7.23
C ASP A 428 6.74 7.61 6.24
N LEU A 429 5.49 7.70 6.72
CA LEU A 429 4.33 7.98 5.89
C LEU A 429 4.42 9.39 5.30
N ILE A 430 4.59 10.42 6.12
CA ILE A 430 4.68 11.83 5.67
C ILE A 430 5.83 12.03 4.67
N LEU A 431 6.97 11.37 4.92
CA LEU A 431 8.14 11.42 4.04
C LEU A 431 7.99 10.61 2.74
N ASN A 432 6.88 9.89 2.56
CA ASN A 432 6.63 8.99 1.42
C ASN A 432 7.73 7.90 1.32
N ILE A 433 8.25 7.45 2.46
CA ILE A 433 9.08 6.25 2.58
C ILE A 433 8.17 5.02 2.56
N GLN A 434 7.05 5.10 3.29
CA GLN A 434 5.90 4.23 3.13
C GLN A 434 4.72 5.00 2.54
N THR A 435 3.86 4.31 1.80
CA THR A 435 2.71 4.90 1.10
C THR A 435 1.37 4.54 1.73
N SER A 436 1.39 3.72 2.78
CA SER A 436 0.22 3.25 3.54
C SER A 436 0.66 2.78 4.93
N LEU A 437 -0.29 2.61 5.84
CA LEU A 437 -0.09 1.93 7.13
C LEU A 437 -0.49 0.47 6.98
N ALA A 438 0.26 -0.44 7.63
CA ALA A 438 0.04 -1.88 7.51
C ALA A 438 -1.07 -2.37 8.45
N ASP A 439 -1.09 -1.85 9.67
CA ASP A 439 -1.91 -2.39 10.77
C ASP A 439 -3.17 -1.56 11.06
N VAL A 440 -3.32 -0.40 10.40
CA VAL A 440 -4.53 0.42 10.50
C VAL A 440 -5.00 0.93 9.14
N PRO A 441 -6.32 1.09 8.93
CA PRO A 441 -6.86 1.68 7.72
C PRO A 441 -6.61 3.19 7.67
N ASN A 442 -6.78 3.78 6.49
CA ASN A 442 -6.64 5.23 6.30
C ASN A 442 -7.62 6.03 7.19
N TRP A 443 -8.86 5.54 7.28
CA TRP A 443 -9.90 6.07 8.17
C TRP A 443 -10.41 4.96 9.09
N ARG A 444 -10.48 5.26 10.38
CA ARG A 444 -10.99 4.38 11.43
C ARG A 444 -12.38 4.82 11.88
N PHE A 445 -13.25 3.85 12.14
CA PHE A 445 -14.61 4.08 12.60
C PHE A 445 -14.76 3.67 14.07
N VAL A 446 -15.24 4.60 14.90
CA VAL A 446 -15.28 4.45 16.36
C VAL A 446 -16.71 4.68 16.86
N PRO A 447 -17.42 3.69 17.43
CA PRO A 447 -18.80 3.89 17.85
C PRO A 447 -18.95 4.88 19.01
N LYS A 448 -19.92 5.79 18.91
CA LYS A 448 -20.13 6.90 19.87
C LYS A 448 -20.39 6.45 21.30
N ILE A 449 -21.01 5.27 21.48
CA ILE A 449 -21.33 4.70 22.80
C ILE A 449 -20.08 4.48 23.67
N TYR A 450 -18.90 4.30 23.07
CA TYR A 450 -17.66 4.04 23.80
C TYR A 450 -17.01 5.28 24.42
N LEU A 451 -17.37 6.49 23.98
CA LEU A 451 -16.76 7.74 24.47
C LEU A 451 -17.53 8.41 25.60
N GLN A 452 -18.71 7.89 25.97
CA GLN A 452 -19.53 8.45 27.06
C GLN A 452 -19.11 7.94 28.46
N ALA A 453 -18.12 7.06 28.55
CA ALA A 453 -17.51 6.66 29.81
C ALA A 453 -16.51 7.74 30.26
N GLU A 454 -17.01 8.75 30.95
CA GLU A 454 -16.21 9.84 31.54
C GLU A 454 -15.22 9.29 32.58
N THR A 455 -13.99 8.95 32.16
CA THR A 455 -12.70 9.12 32.88
C THR A 455 -11.63 8.21 32.24
N VAL A 456 -11.04 8.64 31.13
CA VAL A 456 -9.78 8.07 30.62
C VAL A 456 -8.67 9.03 31.02
N HIS A 457 -7.80 8.63 31.96
CA HIS A 457 -6.64 9.43 32.34
C HIS A 457 -5.61 9.44 31.21
N PRO A 458 -4.95 10.56 30.91
CA PRO A 458 -4.07 10.69 29.74
C PRO A 458 -2.75 9.89 29.79
N ASP A 459 -2.54 9.09 30.83
CA ASP A 459 -1.41 8.18 31.01
C ASP A 459 -1.77 6.69 30.83
N GLU A 460 -3.04 6.39 30.53
CA GLU A 460 -3.56 5.02 30.45
C GLU A 460 -3.31 4.42 29.08
N ARG A 461 -2.88 3.15 28.96
CA ARG A 461 -2.86 2.44 27.67
C ARG A 461 -4.26 2.43 27.07
N PHE A 462 -4.39 2.85 25.82
CA PHE A 462 -5.70 2.92 25.14
C PHE A 462 -5.61 2.16 23.85
N GLN A 463 -6.04 0.91 23.93
CA GLN A 463 -6.15 0.02 22.80
C GLN A 463 -7.61 0.09 22.36
N ALA A 464 -7.89 0.78 21.25
CA ALA A 464 -9.17 0.65 20.55
C ALA A 464 -9.08 -0.44 19.50
N ASP A 465 -8.67 -1.62 19.97
CA ASP A 465 -8.77 -2.87 19.25
C ASP A 465 -10.24 -3.18 19.06
N PHE A 466 -10.77 -2.84 17.90
CA PHE A 466 -12.11 -3.22 17.50
C PHE A 466 -12.03 -4.50 16.68
N TRP A 467 -11.66 -5.59 17.35
CA TRP A 467 -11.61 -6.92 16.74
C TRP A 467 -12.83 -7.75 17.09
N ASN A 468 -13.46 -8.31 16.05
CA ASN A 468 -14.34 -9.45 16.18
C ASN A 468 -13.48 -10.72 16.30
N LEU A 469 -13.52 -11.40 17.44
CA LEU A 469 -12.90 -12.71 17.60
C LEU A 469 -13.88 -13.78 17.14
N ALA A 470 -13.65 -14.36 15.96
CA ALA A 470 -14.32 -15.56 15.44
C ALA A 470 -13.91 -16.83 16.22
N ALA A 471 -14.04 -16.80 17.55
CA ALA A 471 -13.89 -17.99 18.37
C ALA A 471 -15.25 -18.34 18.97
N GLU A 472 -15.98 -19.19 18.25
CA GLU A 472 -17.17 -19.88 18.76
C GLU A 472 -16.89 -20.40 20.19
N ASN A 473 -17.72 -20.00 21.15
CA ASN A 473 -17.84 -20.82 22.34
C ASN A 473 -18.56 -22.13 21.97
N SER A 474 -18.45 -23.15 22.81
CA SER A 474 -19.10 -24.46 22.64
C SER A 474 -20.64 -24.44 22.63
N GLN A 475 -21.27 -23.27 22.50
CA GLN A 475 -22.71 -23.06 22.36
C GLN A 475 -23.12 -22.18 21.16
N GLY A 476 -22.19 -21.81 20.27
CA GLY A 476 -22.51 -21.10 19.02
C GLY A 476 -23.07 -19.68 19.21
N GLN A 477 -22.61 -18.96 20.24
CA GLN A 477 -22.91 -17.53 20.40
C GLN A 477 -21.66 -16.68 20.19
N ASP A 478 -21.67 -15.86 19.13
CA ASP A 478 -20.68 -14.82 18.89
C ASP A 478 -21.01 -13.56 19.70
N TYR A 479 -19.99 -12.99 20.34
CA TYR A 479 -20.11 -11.75 21.11
C TYR A 479 -19.57 -10.56 20.31
N PRO A 480 -20.33 -9.45 20.16
CA PRO A 480 -20.05 -8.41 19.17
C PRO A 480 -18.76 -7.59 19.31
N PHE A 481 -18.05 -7.62 20.44
CA PHE A 481 -16.85 -6.80 20.67
C PHE A 481 -15.90 -7.40 21.71
N ARG A 482 -14.58 -7.39 21.45
CA ARG A 482 -13.55 -7.40 22.49
C ARG A 482 -12.71 -6.13 22.40
N GLY A 483 -12.90 -5.21 23.33
CA GLY A 483 -11.89 -4.19 23.65
C GLY A 483 -11.15 -4.61 24.92
N LYS A 484 -9.84 -4.39 24.98
CA LYS A 484 -9.04 -4.58 26.20
C LYS A 484 -8.73 -3.20 26.79
N PHE A 485 -8.98 -3.03 28.08
CA PHE A 485 -8.43 -1.91 28.83
C PHE A 485 -7.50 -2.44 29.91
N HIS A 486 -6.43 -1.72 30.21
CA HIS A 486 -5.51 -2.08 31.28
C HIS A 486 -5.56 -1.00 32.38
N TYR A 487 -5.85 -1.41 33.61
CA TYR A 487 -5.84 -0.54 34.79
C TYR A 487 -4.81 -1.07 35.78
N ASP A 488 -3.84 -0.25 36.19
CA ASP A 488 -2.85 -0.59 37.23
C ASP A 488 -2.11 -1.93 36.98
N GLY A 489 -1.72 -2.19 35.73
CA GLY A 489 -1.03 -3.42 35.33
C GLY A 489 -1.92 -4.67 35.28
N GLN A 490 -3.24 -4.54 35.45
CA GLN A 490 -4.21 -5.60 35.23
C GLN A 490 -4.93 -5.42 33.90
N GLU A 491 -4.92 -6.47 33.08
CA GLU A 491 -5.78 -6.60 31.90
C GLU A 491 -7.23 -6.76 32.38
N LEU A 492 -8.05 -5.77 32.08
CA LEU A 492 -9.49 -5.85 32.25
C LEU A 492 -10.09 -6.16 30.88
N ALA A 493 -10.09 -7.44 30.58
CA ALA A 493 -10.83 -7.99 29.47
C ALA A 493 -12.33 -7.97 29.81
N TYR A 494 -13.16 -7.46 28.90
CA TYR A 494 -14.61 -7.59 29.01
C TYR A 494 -15.04 -9.02 28.63
N ASN A 495 -14.72 -9.98 29.50
CA ASN A 495 -15.34 -11.31 29.52
C ASN A 495 -15.20 -11.93 30.91
N THR A 496 -16.07 -11.53 31.83
CA THR A 496 -16.41 -12.44 32.94
C THR A 496 -17.90 -12.33 33.23
N THR A 497 -18.49 -13.48 33.52
CA THR A 497 -19.83 -13.69 34.05
C THR A 497 -20.06 -13.04 35.43
N ASP A 498 -19.30 -12.01 35.82
CA ASP A 498 -19.37 -11.39 37.12
C ASP A 498 -20.29 -10.16 37.15
N ASN A 499 -21.34 -10.32 37.94
CA ASN A 499 -22.55 -9.51 38.04
C ASN A 499 -22.35 -8.12 38.70
N TRP A 500 -21.15 -7.52 38.67
CA TRP A 500 -20.90 -6.26 39.37
C TRP A 500 -21.04 -4.98 38.54
N MET A 501 -21.09 -5.05 37.20
CA MET A 501 -21.39 -3.88 36.35
C MET A 501 -22.89 -3.70 36.04
N ASN A 502 -23.75 -4.59 36.53
CA ASN A 502 -25.21 -4.36 36.63
C ASN A 502 -25.57 -3.17 37.55
N GLY A 503 -24.59 -2.57 38.23
CA GLY A 503 -24.76 -1.45 39.14
C GLY A 503 -24.74 -0.05 38.51
N ILE A 504 -24.33 0.12 37.25
CA ILE A 504 -24.29 1.45 36.59
C ILE A 504 -25.45 1.64 35.59
N PHE A 505 -26.05 0.56 35.08
CA PHE A 505 -27.28 0.62 34.29
C PHE A 505 -28.38 -0.27 34.87
N SER A 506 -28.90 0.10 36.04
CA SER A 506 -30.10 -0.52 36.60
C SER A 506 -31.36 0.13 36.03
N TRP A 507 -31.62 0.06 34.72
CA TRP A 507 -32.97 0.25 34.16
C TRP A 507 -33.25 -0.80 33.07
N PRO A 508 -34.23 -1.71 33.30
CA PRO A 508 -34.51 -2.80 32.38
C PRO A 508 -35.37 -2.28 31.22
N HIS A 509 -34.73 -1.93 30.12
CA HIS A 509 -35.40 -1.93 28.82
C HIS A 509 -34.78 -3.03 27.96
N TYR A 510 -35.33 -4.24 28.12
CA TYR A 510 -35.44 -5.14 26.99
C TYR A 510 -36.11 -4.34 25.86
N PRO A 511 -35.49 -4.17 24.68
CA PRO A 511 -36.11 -3.44 23.60
C PRO A 511 -37.34 -4.24 23.14
N THR A 512 -38.51 -3.78 23.56
CA THR A 512 -39.76 -4.14 22.91
C THR A 512 -39.75 -3.53 21.51
N ALA A 513 -39.58 -4.39 20.51
CA ALA A 513 -40.09 -4.30 19.13
C ALA A 513 -39.78 -3.07 18.23
N GLU A 514 -39.10 -2.02 18.70
CA GLU A 514 -38.76 -0.85 17.86
C GLU A 514 -37.28 -0.51 18.04
N CYS A 515 -36.54 -0.32 16.94
CA CYS A 515 -35.20 0.25 16.99
C CYS A 515 -35.32 1.64 17.62
N PRO A 516 -34.74 1.93 18.79
CA PRO A 516 -34.81 3.27 19.35
C PRO A 516 -33.99 4.19 18.45
N ASP A 517 -34.61 5.29 18.00
CA ASP A 517 -34.19 6.13 16.87
C ASP A 517 -32.79 6.81 16.96
N ASP A 518 -31.99 6.58 18.01
CA ASP A 518 -30.82 7.42 18.33
C ASP A 518 -29.49 6.69 18.66
N TYR A 519 -29.33 5.37 18.39
CA TYR A 519 -28.20 4.62 19.00
C TYR A 519 -27.03 4.19 18.09
N TRP A 520 -27.07 4.44 16.79
CA TRP A 520 -26.00 3.97 15.90
C TRP A 520 -25.23 5.15 15.30
N ASP A 521 -24.51 5.88 16.14
CA ASP A 521 -23.62 6.96 15.71
C ASP A 521 -22.16 6.46 15.71
N LEU A 522 -21.42 6.74 14.64
CA LEU A 522 -20.00 6.43 14.50
C LEU A 522 -19.20 7.73 14.40
N TYR A 523 -18.09 7.80 15.13
CA TYR A 523 -17.02 8.76 14.85
C TYR A 523 -16.09 8.22 13.78
N ILE A 524 -15.53 9.13 12.99
CA ILE A 524 -14.57 8.84 11.94
C ILE A 524 -13.27 9.54 12.30
N VAL A 525 -12.19 8.78 12.33
CA VAL A 525 -10.86 9.22 12.73
C VAL A 525 -9.90 8.98 11.58
N LYS A 526 -9.16 9.99 11.14
CA LYS A 526 -8.09 9.82 10.16
C LYS A 526 -6.86 9.28 10.88
N SER A 527 -6.34 8.14 10.45
CA SER A 527 -5.11 7.59 11.02
C SER A 527 -3.94 8.54 10.77
N GLY A 528 -3.23 8.87 11.84
CA GLY A 528 -2.15 9.85 11.91
C GLY A 528 -2.58 11.30 12.16
N ASP A 529 -3.86 11.66 11.99
CA ASP A 529 -4.32 13.05 12.12
C ASP A 529 -4.72 13.35 13.57
N ILE A 530 -3.71 13.64 14.39
CA ILE A 530 -3.86 13.94 15.80
C ILE A 530 -4.42 15.35 16.01
N ASN A 531 -4.11 16.27 15.10
CA ASN A 531 -4.57 17.65 15.21
C ASN A 531 -6.03 17.83 14.73
N GLY A 532 -6.58 16.87 13.97
CA GLY A 532 -7.95 16.87 13.48
C GLY A 532 -8.17 17.78 12.26
N SER A 533 -7.13 17.99 11.47
CA SER A 533 -7.15 18.86 10.28
C SER A 533 -7.62 18.14 9.02
N ALA A 534 -7.73 16.80 9.05
CA ALA A 534 -8.22 16.03 7.92
C ALA A 534 -9.64 16.44 7.60
N SER A 535 -9.87 16.78 6.32
CA SER A 535 -11.22 17.03 5.87
C SER A 535 -11.88 15.73 5.47
N PRO A 536 -13.02 15.36 6.07
CA PRO A 536 -13.83 14.23 5.59
C PRO A 536 -14.46 14.54 4.23
N THR A 537 -14.42 15.79 3.75
CA THR A 537 -14.96 16.16 2.44
C THR A 537 -13.97 15.74 1.34
N GLY A 538 -13.90 14.43 1.11
CA GLY A 538 -12.97 13.78 0.19
C GLY A 538 -13.43 12.39 -0.25
N PHE A 539 -14.54 11.88 0.29
CA PHE A 539 -15.21 10.64 -0.14
C PHE A 539 -15.93 10.79 -1.51
N SER A 540 -15.43 11.64 -2.42
CA SER A 540 -16.05 11.97 -3.72
C SER A 540 -15.38 11.22 -4.87
N THR A 541 -16.19 10.64 -5.76
CA THR A 541 -15.85 9.85 -6.96
C THR A 541 -15.24 10.67 -8.10
N THR A 542 -14.35 11.61 -7.80
CA THR A 542 -13.68 12.46 -8.78
C THR A 542 -12.20 12.50 -8.45
N PRO A 543 -11.29 12.25 -9.42
CA PRO A 543 -9.88 12.50 -9.19
C PRO A 543 -9.74 13.94 -8.71
N PRO A 544 -8.75 14.23 -7.83
CA PRO A 544 -8.62 15.54 -7.23
C PRO A 544 -8.74 16.61 -8.31
N PRO A 545 -9.60 17.64 -8.13
CA PRO A 545 -9.39 18.86 -8.86
C PRO A 545 -7.94 19.26 -8.57
N GLN A 546 -7.18 19.50 -9.65
CA GLN A 546 -5.97 20.30 -9.62
C GLN A 546 -6.09 21.39 -8.55
N PRO A 547 -5.05 21.60 -7.73
CA PRO A 547 -5.15 22.29 -6.45
C PRO A 547 -5.94 23.58 -6.56
N PHE A 548 -6.94 23.68 -5.68
CA PHE A 548 -7.71 24.88 -5.46
C PHE A 548 -6.75 26.05 -5.22
N VAL A 549 -6.78 27.03 -6.12
CA VAL A 549 -6.07 28.29 -5.94
C VAL A 549 -6.83 29.15 -4.93
N ALA A 550 -6.08 29.55 -3.90
CA ALA A 550 -6.20 30.75 -3.07
C ALA A 550 -7.44 30.89 -2.16
N GLY A 551 -7.27 30.41 -0.93
CA GLY A 551 -7.70 31.16 0.26
C GLY A 551 -6.45 31.68 0.96
N ASN A 552 -6.35 32.99 1.15
CA ASN A 552 -5.15 33.70 1.64
C ASN A 552 -4.57 33.08 2.92
N ASN A 553 -3.44 32.39 2.77
CA ASN A 553 -2.46 32.10 3.81
C ASN A 553 -1.09 31.89 3.14
N PRO A 554 -0.01 32.12 3.88
CA PRO A 554 1.07 33.00 3.48
C PRO A 554 1.84 32.44 2.28
N THR A 555 2.07 33.34 1.34
CA THR A 555 2.99 33.10 0.24
C THR A 555 4.35 32.83 0.86
N LEU A 556 4.94 31.68 0.54
CA LEU A 556 6.40 31.59 0.44
C LEU A 556 6.79 32.71 -0.54
N SER A 557 7.17 33.85 0.02
CA SER A 557 7.72 34.99 -0.69
C SER A 557 9.04 34.51 -1.28
N THR A 558 8.98 33.87 -2.44
CA THR A 558 10.13 33.58 -3.29
C THR A 558 10.65 34.88 -3.93
N THR A 559 10.58 36.00 -3.22
CA THR A 559 10.83 37.33 -3.79
C THR A 559 12.31 37.74 -3.73
N ALA A 560 13.22 36.96 -3.13
CA ALA A 560 14.63 37.34 -3.12
C ALA A 560 15.62 36.16 -3.05
N ILE A 561 16.20 35.82 -4.19
CA ILE A 561 17.63 35.48 -4.22
C ILE A 561 18.36 36.82 -4.00
N SER A 562 18.62 37.19 -2.75
CA SER A 562 19.41 38.39 -2.41
C SER A 562 20.71 38.01 -1.70
N ASN A 563 21.78 38.69 -2.11
CA ASN A 563 23.15 38.51 -1.65
C ASN A 563 23.28 38.70 -0.13
N LEU A 564 24.13 37.90 0.52
CA LEU A 564 24.69 38.27 1.83
C LEU A 564 25.63 39.49 1.69
N PRO A 565 25.75 40.33 2.73
CA PRO A 565 26.81 41.34 2.82
C PRO A 565 28.16 40.64 2.86
N ALA A 566 29.11 41.16 2.10
CA ALA A 566 30.47 40.64 2.01
C ALA A 566 31.12 40.51 3.40
N GLN A 567 31.54 39.30 3.77
CA GLN A 567 32.65 39.08 4.69
C GLN A 567 33.94 39.14 3.87
N GLU A 568 34.88 40.02 4.26
CA GLU A 568 36.14 40.22 3.56
C GLU A 568 36.96 38.92 3.49
N GLY A 569 37.17 38.41 2.28
CA GLY A 569 38.13 37.33 2.03
C GLY A 569 37.64 36.14 1.17
N THR A 570 36.35 36.03 0.87
CA THR A 570 35.77 34.94 0.05
C THR A 570 35.41 35.40 -1.36
N PRO A 571 35.55 34.55 -2.41
CA PRO A 571 35.24 34.95 -3.78
C PRO A 571 33.75 35.30 -3.92
N THR A 572 33.46 36.52 -4.35
CA THR A 572 32.11 36.99 -4.68
C THR A 572 31.55 36.23 -5.88
N ILE A 573 30.49 35.43 -5.69
CA ILE A 573 29.64 34.95 -6.78
C ILE A 573 28.49 35.95 -6.94
N ASP A 574 28.52 36.64 -8.07
CA ASP A 574 27.52 37.61 -8.54
C ASP A 574 26.13 36.97 -8.65
N SER A 575 25.10 37.62 -8.10
CA SER A 575 23.66 37.30 -8.23
C SER A 575 23.11 37.20 -9.67
N LYS A 576 23.93 37.44 -10.69
CA LYS A 576 23.66 37.14 -12.11
C LYS A 576 24.54 36.02 -12.72
N LYS A 577 25.33 35.32 -11.91
CA LYS A 577 26.28 34.26 -12.31
C LYS A 577 26.29 33.03 -11.39
N SER A 578 25.13 32.46 -11.06
CA SER A 578 25.07 31.04 -10.67
C SER A 578 24.55 30.15 -11.80
N SER A 579 24.57 30.66 -13.03
CA SER A 579 23.90 30.03 -14.16
C SER A 579 24.60 28.72 -14.53
N HIS A 580 25.86 28.75 -14.95
CA HIS A 580 26.46 27.59 -15.59
C HIS A 580 27.28 26.68 -14.65
N LEU A 581 26.73 25.53 -14.26
CA LEU A 581 27.52 24.43 -13.70
C LEU A 581 27.88 23.46 -14.82
N ALA A 582 29.17 23.39 -15.15
CA ALA A 582 29.66 22.50 -16.20
C ALA A 582 29.62 21.04 -15.74
N LYS A 583 29.26 20.13 -16.66
CA LYS A 583 29.37 18.69 -16.49
C LYS A 583 30.80 18.32 -16.15
N ASN A 584 31.05 17.98 -14.90
CA ASN A 584 32.35 17.55 -14.44
C ASN A 584 32.18 16.48 -13.37
N GLY A 585 32.32 15.21 -13.76
CA GLY A 585 31.98 14.04 -12.92
C GLY A 585 32.74 13.93 -11.59
N ASN A 586 33.79 14.74 -11.38
CA ASN A 586 34.58 14.76 -10.15
C ASN A 586 34.31 15.98 -9.25
N LYS A 587 33.62 17.01 -9.74
CA LYS A 587 33.26 18.16 -8.90
C LYS A 587 31.93 17.89 -8.21
N LYS A 588 31.91 18.10 -6.90
CA LYS A 588 30.70 18.12 -6.09
C LYS A 588 30.39 19.57 -5.77
N TYR A 589 29.11 19.89 -5.80
CA TYR A 589 28.57 21.18 -5.37
C TYR A 589 27.72 20.95 -4.13
N GLU A 590 27.49 21.99 -3.35
CA GLU A 590 26.62 21.94 -2.17
C GLU A 590 25.48 22.95 -2.31
N ILE A 591 24.24 22.51 -2.06
CA ILE A 591 23.09 23.41 -1.91
C ILE A 591 22.80 23.56 -0.43
N ARG A 592 22.66 24.79 0.05
CA ARG A 592 22.28 25.11 1.43
C ARG A 592 20.96 25.86 1.45
N ILE A 593 20.02 25.39 2.25
CA ILE A 593 18.75 26.08 2.53
C ILE A 593 18.91 26.85 3.83
N VAL A 594 18.69 28.15 3.80
CA VAL A 594 19.02 29.06 4.90
C VAL A 594 17.81 29.92 5.25
N ALA A 595 17.50 30.01 6.54
CA ALA A 595 16.46 30.92 7.03
C ALA A 595 16.97 32.36 7.05
N SER A 596 16.15 33.31 6.58
CA SER A 596 16.49 34.74 6.59
C SER A 596 15.65 35.58 7.57
N THR A 597 14.68 34.98 8.27
CA THR A 597 13.88 35.66 9.30
C THR A 597 13.98 34.96 10.65
N PRO A 598 14.38 35.67 11.74
CA PRO A 598 14.47 35.10 13.08
C PRO A 598 13.10 34.94 13.72
N VAL A 599 12.56 33.72 13.65
CA VAL A 599 11.31 33.33 14.30
C VAL A 599 11.48 31.96 14.95
N PRO A 600 11.02 31.76 16.20
CA PRO A 600 11.07 30.45 16.84
C PRO A 600 10.04 29.50 16.21
N VAL A 601 10.48 28.27 15.93
CA VAL A 601 9.66 27.19 15.36
C VAL A 601 9.90 25.89 16.14
N GLU A 602 8.87 25.06 16.27
CA GLU A 602 8.95 23.72 16.88
C GLU A 602 9.08 22.62 15.83
N ALA A 603 8.67 22.89 14.60
CA ALA A 603 8.82 21.96 13.50
C ALA A 603 8.81 22.69 12.15
N TYR A 604 9.30 22.01 11.12
CA TYR A 604 9.08 22.42 9.74
C TYR A 604 8.89 21.22 8.82
N GLN A 605 8.31 21.48 7.66
CA GLN A 605 8.20 20.51 6.59
C GLN A 605 8.42 21.21 5.24
N LEU A 606 9.18 20.59 4.34
CA LEU A 606 9.49 21.16 3.02
C LEU A 606 9.50 20.09 1.93
N GLY A 607 8.83 20.38 0.81
CA GLY A 607 8.91 19.60 -0.42
C GLY A 607 9.89 20.22 -1.41
N LEU A 608 10.67 19.38 -2.07
CA LEU A 608 11.62 19.79 -3.10
C LEU A 608 11.45 18.93 -4.35
N ARG A 609 11.58 19.57 -5.52
CA ARG A 609 11.64 18.91 -6.81
C ARG A 609 13.02 19.11 -7.42
N PHE A 610 13.59 18.05 -7.98
CA PHE A 610 14.83 18.10 -8.73
C PHE A 610 14.77 17.28 -10.02
N ASP A 611 15.70 17.50 -10.95
CA ASP A 611 15.80 16.74 -12.19
C ASP A 611 16.98 15.75 -12.13
N PRO A 612 16.72 14.43 -12.02
CA PRO A 612 17.75 13.41 -11.88
C PRO A 612 18.60 13.19 -13.16
N GLU A 613 18.16 13.66 -14.34
CA GLU A 613 18.95 13.52 -15.57
C GLU A 613 20.16 14.45 -15.59
N VAL A 614 20.02 15.61 -14.93
CA VAL A 614 21.03 16.67 -14.94
C VAL A 614 21.67 16.87 -13.56
N LEU A 615 21.01 16.42 -12.49
CA LEU A 615 21.48 16.54 -11.11
C LEU A 615 21.39 15.20 -10.36
N GLU A 616 22.53 14.67 -9.93
CA GLU A 616 22.60 13.52 -9.03
C GLU A 616 22.75 14.00 -7.59
N LEU A 617 21.76 13.70 -6.73
CA LEU A 617 21.85 13.98 -5.29
C LEU A 617 22.90 13.08 -4.64
N GLY A 618 23.77 13.69 -3.85
CA GLY A 618 24.79 13.05 -3.04
C GLY A 618 24.38 13.00 -1.57
N LYS A 619 25.36 13.17 -0.67
CA LYS A 619 25.12 13.10 0.77
C LYS A 619 24.32 14.32 1.25
N ILE A 620 23.22 14.08 1.96
CA ILE A 620 22.50 15.10 2.72
C ILE A 620 23.29 15.41 3.99
N LYS A 621 23.47 16.70 4.27
CA LYS A 621 24.19 17.25 5.42
C LYS A 621 23.21 18.09 6.25
N PRO A 622 22.53 17.49 7.25
CA PRO A 622 21.79 18.27 8.22
C PRO A 622 22.73 19.22 8.98
N ASN A 623 22.27 20.42 9.32
CA ASN A 623 23.05 21.32 10.17
C ASN A 623 23.10 20.79 11.61
N LYS A 624 24.29 20.42 12.10
CA LYS A 624 24.51 19.84 13.44
C LYS A 624 24.11 20.73 14.62
N GLU A 625 24.00 22.04 14.44
CA GLU A 625 23.57 22.98 15.50
C GLU A 625 22.03 23.05 15.63
N SER A 626 21.28 22.61 14.61
CA SER A 626 19.81 22.59 14.57
C SER A 626 19.19 21.19 14.43
N LEU A 627 19.93 20.22 13.92
CA LEU A 627 19.51 18.85 13.61
C LEU A 627 20.39 17.86 14.38
N ALA A 628 20.15 17.74 15.68
CA ALA A 628 20.62 16.61 16.47
C ALA A 628 19.47 15.61 16.57
N LEU A 629 19.37 14.69 15.60
CA LEU A 629 18.73 13.36 15.65
C LEU A 629 18.91 12.73 14.24
N ASP A 630 19.14 11.41 14.22
CA ASP A 630 19.66 10.56 13.13
C ASP A 630 19.54 11.10 11.68
N GLU A 631 20.71 11.39 11.07
CA GLU A 631 20.92 12.29 9.90
C GLU A 631 20.18 11.88 8.60
N ALA A 632 19.69 10.65 8.49
CA ALA A 632 19.06 10.09 7.28
C ALA A 632 17.54 9.97 7.35
N ARG A 633 16.93 9.98 8.55
CA ARG A 633 15.50 9.66 8.72
C ARG A 633 14.56 10.84 8.46
N ASN A 634 15.08 12.06 8.46
CA ASN A 634 14.29 13.29 8.24
C ASN A 634 14.07 13.61 6.75
N PHE A 635 14.46 12.71 5.85
CA PHE A 635 14.45 12.91 4.41
C PHE A 635 13.89 11.68 3.71
N GLY A 636 12.85 11.88 2.91
CA GLY A 636 12.30 10.85 2.01
C GLY A 636 12.56 11.25 0.56
N GLN A 637 13.29 10.39 -0.16
CA GLN A 637 13.58 10.61 -1.58
C GLN A 637 12.79 9.62 -2.43
N SER A 638 12.02 10.13 -3.39
CA SER A 638 11.34 9.32 -4.38
C SER A 638 11.68 9.80 -5.80
N LYS A 639 11.57 8.89 -6.77
CA LYS A 639 11.78 9.21 -8.20
C LYS A 639 10.49 8.90 -8.94
N GLN A 640 9.94 9.88 -9.65
CA GLN A 640 8.93 9.63 -10.68
C GLN A 640 9.62 9.75 -12.03
N THR A 641 9.65 8.64 -12.77
CA THR A 641 10.26 8.43 -14.10
C THR A 641 10.74 9.66 -14.90
N GLY A 642 11.92 9.53 -15.51
CA GLY A 642 12.34 10.32 -16.65
C GLY A 642 12.99 11.66 -16.33
N LYS A 643 12.38 12.56 -15.54
CA LYS A 643 12.93 13.91 -15.29
C LYS A 643 12.59 14.54 -13.95
N GLU A 644 11.88 13.84 -13.06
CA GLU A 644 11.42 14.44 -11.81
C GLU A 644 11.71 13.56 -10.59
N GLY A 645 12.65 14.02 -9.77
CA GLY A 645 12.90 13.52 -8.44
C GLY A 645 12.24 14.40 -7.40
N TYR A 646 11.80 13.78 -6.31
CA TYR A 646 11.20 14.44 -5.17
C TYR A 646 12.00 14.17 -3.91
N LEU A 647 12.11 15.20 -3.09
CA LEU A 647 12.66 15.10 -1.74
C LEU A 647 11.65 15.74 -0.80
N ARG A 648 11.18 14.98 0.18
CA ARG A 648 10.42 15.49 1.32
C ARG A 648 11.35 15.56 2.51
N THR A 649 11.23 16.61 3.31
CA THR A 649 11.98 16.70 4.55
C THR A 649 11.13 17.30 5.65
N ILE A 650 11.27 16.75 6.84
CA ILE A 650 10.66 17.26 8.05
C ILE A 650 11.73 17.53 9.09
N TRP A 651 11.38 18.35 10.07
CA TRP A 651 12.16 18.48 11.29
C TRP A 651 11.21 18.74 12.45
N VAL A 652 11.51 18.11 13.58
CA VAL A 652 10.79 18.31 14.83
C VAL A 652 11.80 18.61 15.93
N ASN A 653 11.45 19.56 16.78
CA ASN A 653 12.26 19.98 17.91
C ASN A 653 12.38 18.86 18.96
N ASP A 654 13.58 18.64 19.51
CA ASP A 654 13.75 17.79 20.70
C ASP A 654 13.27 18.56 21.94
N PHE A 655 12.03 18.29 22.35
CA PHE A 655 11.38 18.90 23.51
C PHE A 655 12.07 18.59 24.85
N ARG A 656 12.96 17.60 24.92
CA ARG A 656 13.76 17.32 26.13
C ARG A 656 14.92 18.29 26.27
N GLU A 657 15.46 18.78 25.15
CA GLU A 657 16.61 19.69 25.14
C GLU A 657 16.21 21.16 24.99
N ARG A 658 15.08 21.43 24.33
CA ARG A 658 14.65 22.80 23.96
C ARG A 658 13.15 23.00 24.17
N ALA A 659 12.75 23.43 25.37
CA ALA A 659 11.33 23.69 25.67
C ALA A 659 10.71 24.85 24.86
N ASP A 660 11.52 25.85 24.44
CA ASP A 660 11.05 27.05 23.73
C ASP A 660 11.12 26.94 22.19
N GLY A 661 11.41 25.75 21.65
CA GLY A 661 11.63 25.53 20.22
C GLY A 661 13.02 25.99 19.73
N LEU A 662 13.21 25.97 18.40
CA LEU A 662 14.43 26.46 17.75
C LEU A 662 14.24 27.90 17.25
N SER A 663 15.05 28.82 17.74
CA SER A 663 15.15 30.16 17.18
C SER A 663 15.86 30.12 15.82
N MET A 664 15.13 30.37 14.74
CA MET A 664 15.65 30.38 13.36
C MET A 664 16.49 31.61 13.07
N ALA A 665 17.62 31.80 13.76
CA ALA A 665 18.46 32.98 13.60
C ALA A 665 18.75 33.30 12.12
N GLU A 666 18.80 34.59 11.77
CA GLU A 666 19.11 35.01 10.40
C GLU A 666 20.44 34.39 9.95
N GLY A 667 20.41 33.69 8.81
CA GLY A 667 21.57 32.97 8.28
C GLY A 667 21.71 31.52 8.76
N LEU A 668 20.78 31.00 9.57
CA LEU A 668 20.78 29.60 9.99
C LEU A 668 20.56 28.67 8.79
N THR A 669 21.51 27.77 8.53
CA THR A 669 21.32 26.70 7.54
C THR A 669 20.39 25.64 8.12
N LEU A 670 19.27 25.36 7.46
CA LEU A 670 18.37 24.29 7.86
C LEU A 670 19.00 22.96 7.52
N PHE A 671 19.29 22.76 6.24
CA PHE A 671 20.02 21.60 5.75
C PHE A 671 20.80 21.96 4.50
N ALA A 672 21.80 21.14 4.21
CA ALA A 672 22.55 21.17 2.98
C ALA A 672 22.54 19.79 2.33
N PHE A 673 22.81 19.71 1.04
CA PHE A 673 23.09 18.44 0.39
C PHE A 673 24.10 18.61 -0.72
N GLU A 674 24.94 17.59 -0.88
CA GLU A 674 25.86 17.52 -2.01
C GLU A 674 25.10 17.13 -3.27
N PHE A 675 25.54 17.63 -4.42
CA PHE A 675 25.08 17.13 -5.70
C PHE A 675 26.21 17.11 -6.74
N LYS A 676 25.99 16.32 -7.79
CA LYS A 676 26.81 16.33 -9.00
C LYS A 676 25.96 16.68 -10.20
N THR A 677 26.59 17.25 -11.21
CA THR A 677 25.94 17.62 -12.46
C THR A 677 26.22 16.57 -13.52
N ASN A 678 25.18 15.92 -14.03
CA ASN A 678 25.26 14.91 -15.09
C ASN A 678 25.23 15.52 -16.50
N ALA A 679 24.82 16.79 -16.60
CA ALA A 679 24.83 17.62 -17.79
C ALA A 679 25.28 19.05 -17.44
N ASP A 680 25.58 19.85 -18.47
CA ASP A 680 25.78 21.29 -18.28
C ASP A 680 24.45 21.91 -17.84
N LEU A 681 24.45 22.52 -16.66
CA LEU A 681 23.28 23.18 -16.08
C LEU A 681 23.43 24.67 -16.31
N GLU A 682 22.58 25.25 -17.15
CA GLU A 682 22.57 26.70 -17.41
C GLU A 682 21.91 27.49 -16.28
N PHE A 683 21.06 26.87 -15.46
CA PHE A 683 20.57 27.46 -14.21
C PHE A 683 20.24 26.36 -13.21
N VAL A 684 20.83 26.35 -12.02
CA VAL A 684 20.51 25.31 -11.02
C VAL A 684 19.03 25.28 -10.64
N ARG A 685 18.36 26.44 -10.62
CA ARG A 685 16.91 26.55 -10.38
C ARG A 685 16.02 25.81 -11.39
N SER A 686 16.53 25.48 -12.59
CA SER A 686 15.76 24.68 -13.56
C SER A 686 15.78 23.20 -13.23
N ALA A 687 16.77 22.76 -12.43
CA ALA A 687 16.96 21.38 -12.03
C ALA A 687 16.72 21.13 -10.54
N PHE A 688 16.47 22.17 -9.76
CA PHE A 688 16.19 22.08 -8.32
C PHE A 688 15.34 23.26 -7.85
N ARG A 689 14.26 23.00 -7.12
CA ARG A 689 13.41 24.03 -6.51
C ARG A 689 12.66 23.50 -5.29
N LEU A 690 12.32 24.41 -4.37
CA LEU A 690 11.27 24.15 -3.38
C LEU A 690 9.92 24.06 -4.12
N ASP A 691 9.08 23.09 -3.74
CA ASP A 691 7.85 22.77 -4.46
C ASP A 691 6.75 22.31 -3.50
N ASN A 692 5.76 23.19 -3.28
CA ASN A 692 4.61 22.90 -2.42
C ASN A 692 3.69 21.81 -2.97
N ALA A 693 3.78 21.45 -4.26
CA ALA A 693 3.05 20.31 -4.80
C ALA A 693 3.67 18.97 -4.37
N VAL A 694 4.94 18.96 -3.94
CA VAL A 694 5.62 17.78 -3.41
C VAL A 694 5.24 17.57 -1.95
N MET A 695 5.33 18.64 -1.17
CA MET A 695 4.87 18.74 0.21
C MET A 695 4.76 20.23 0.56
N THR A 696 3.63 20.66 1.10
CA THR A 696 3.38 22.07 1.45
C THR A 696 4.45 22.54 2.43
N GLY A 697 5.20 23.57 2.06
CA GLY A 697 6.23 24.16 2.91
C GLY A 697 5.62 24.91 4.10
N GLU A 698 5.77 24.37 5.31
CA GLU A 698 5.18 24.92 6.53
C GLU A 698 6.17 24.92 7.69
N PHE A 699 6.07 25.94 8.54
CA PHE A 699 6.86 26.10 9.76
C PHE A 699 5.89 26.27 10.93
N TYR A 700 5.96 25.40 11.92
CA TYR A 700 5.00 25.36 13.01
C TYR A 700 5.58 26.02 14.26
N GLY A 701 4.81 26.92 14.87
CA GLY A 701 5.07 27.40 16.24
C GLY A 701 4.45 26.51 17.30
N ALA A 702 4.58 26.92 18.56
CA ALA A 702 4.19 26.13 19.75
C ALA A 702 2.73 25.67 19.84
N ASN A 703 1.84 26.31 19.09
CA ASN A 703 0.41 26.05 19.08
C ASN A 703 -0.11 25.60 17.70
N GLY A 704 0.79 25.12 16.83
CA GLY A 704 0.44 24.70 15.47
C GLY A 704 0.19 25.85 14.50
N LEU A 705 0.30 27.11 14.94
CA LEU A 705 0.22 28.24 14.03
C LEU A 705 1.41 28.25 13.07
N ILE A 706 1.08 28.31 11.79
CA ILE A 706 2.04 28.47 10.71
C ILE A 706 2.78 29.81 10.87
N LYS A 707 4.10 29.77 10.69
CA LYS A 707 5.01 30.92 10.76
C LYS A 707 5.53 31.26 9.37
N ASP A 708 5.61 32.55 9.10
CA ASP A 708 6.20 33.09 7.87
C ASP A 708 7.72 33.11 7.99
N ILE A 709 8.37 32.17 7.29
CA ILE A 709 9.82 32.08 7.22
C ILE A 709 10.26 32.32 5.79
N ASP A 710 11.11 33.33 5.60
CA ASP A 710 11.79 33.54 4.32
C ASP A 710 12.98 32.59 4.22
N LEU A 711 13.11 31.92 3.07
CA LEU A 711 14.19 30.99 2.79
C LEU A 711 15.08 31.49 1.65
N GLN A 712 16.39 31.33 1.84
CA GLN A 712 17.41 31.59 0.83
C GLN A 712 18.11 30.29 0.46
N VAL A 713 18.48 30.17 -0.82
CA VAL A 713 19.20 29.01 -1.36
C VAL A 713 20.59 29.45 -1.78
N PHE A 714 21.61 28.85 -1.17
CA PHE A 714 23.02 29.07 -1.53
C PHE A 714 23.59 27.86 -2.24
N ILE A 715 24.50 28.09 -3.18
CA ILE A 715 25.18 27.05 -3.97
C ILE A 715 26.67 27.32 -3.91
N GLU A 716 27.45 26.34 -3.46
CA GLU A 716 28.92 26.41 -3.30
C GLU A 716 29.65 25.37 -4.16
#